data_AF-A0A3D3B5L2-F1
#
_entry.id   AF-A0A3D3B5L2-F1
#
_cell.length_a   1.000
_cell.length_b   1.000
_cell.length_c   1.000
_cell.angle_alpha   90.00
_cell.angle_beta   90.00
_cell.angle_gamma   90.00
#
_symmetry.space_group_name_H-M   'P 1'
#
loop_
_entity.id
_entity.type
_entity.pdbx_description
1 polymer ?
#
loop_
_entity_poly.entity_id
_entity_poly.type
_entity_poly.pdbx_seq_one_letter_code
_entity_poly.pdbx_strand_id
1 'polypeptide(L)'
;MVEDQQAGPLSPARNESIFRNDILPDYLPDGMGRAGRPRLILLGGQPGAGKTAVLIASHAELDRAGPTIRIVGDDLRTYHPQYLAFQRQDPETASQFTQADAGCWTEKLLSAAVERHVNIVFETTMRTPENVARVIGMARARGYDVEARAVAVNPRLSWQGSHYRFEEMLHAGDAARIPPQHVHDAAVSGLRISLEKLESEHLVDRVQLRTRGGTILYDNERTENGWLQPPQARIALEREQLRPMTRGELQRFSDDWNHVLARMEERRASDYRITTVRARAVDDVNHLLAQRREADGSEGGRRGRSVFQGRADALGLFVELYDNALRDAERRPIGNVEAHALGRLAQSYMALKLVEAARDLGLLPPEGMIVATRAMVQDKHASQEFPAAHRLPADLAVETPDGSRRRLTESFEVVLNRVAIDREIFSGTDRLSRLANVLDSWLESAGMRKTLAHGANAVAYGNMSTDAAMSEIVEPGYAAAVAATGTRLSRNMAIAERMAISTMIVDHRGEPVRAMLDDLRLRTADLQNRARAKSMMDAILTETARHDRLDAERRRAAGELVRGIADNERNLGANRARERGTARSDVLVPARDLPDLSEVEITDRLRGSARLADKRAEIDNLSRLVFGNSQAVSALVERITGAQSGAAAGDDVRERRVGEMAGEGRKWLRGSSPARQAAEAHAPRLAAALVDYGMAVDFERHQISLRHREEQARHRVEVPRPSKELSALMSGTDQEQVRRLNAEPTLRREFDTLTLAMTKRLSPTDRADLKGGNVARLGSSFGITSEQVATLKLVQDRASALQDRSLRQTRNVVNTPQLGIRR
;
A
#
# COMPACT_ATOMS: atom_id res chain seq x y z
N MET A 1 37.36 -29.25 -13.91
CA MET A 1 36.58 -28.84 -12.71
C MET A 1 35.80 -27.55 -12.97
N VAL A 2 35.04 -27.49 -14.06
CA VAL A 2 34.19 -26.34 -14.41
C VAL A 2 32.91 -26.92 -15.01
N GLU A 3 31.99 -27.40 -14.17
CA GLU A 3 30.68 -27.90 -14.67
C GLU A 3 29.47 -27.52 -13.79
N ASP A 4 29.64 -26.95 -12.58
CA ASP A 4 28.51 -26.59 -11.70
C ASP A 4 27.87 -25.21 -11.98
N GLN A 5 28.18 -24.56 -13.11
CA GLN A 5 28.00 -23.11 -13.22
C GLN A 5 26.64 -22.57 -13.68
N GLN A 6 25.60 -23.37 -13.97
CA GLN A 6 24.39 -22.78 -14.58
C GLN A 6 22.97 -23.10 -14.08
N ALA A 7 22.72 -24.03 -13.14
CA ALA A 7 21.46 -24.05 -12.38
C ALA A 7 21.42 -25.23 -11.39
N GLY A 8 21.39 -24.98 -10.07
CA GLY A 8 20.99 -26.01 -9.12
C GLY A 8 21.48 -25.88 -7.68
N PRO A 9 21.03 -26.81 -6.80
CA PRO A 9 21.60 -27.03 -5.48
C PRO A 9 23.04 -27.55 -5.58
N LEU A 10 23.86 -27.25 -4.58
CA LEU A 10 25.25 -27.68 -4.56
C LEU A 10 25.37 -29.21 -4.55
N SER A 11 26.46 -29.73 -5.12
CA SER A 11 26.80 -31.14 -4.91
C SER A 11 26.95 -31.45 -3.41
N PRO A 12 26.57 -32.65 -2.94
CA PRO A 12 26.65 -33.00 -1.52
C PRO A 12 28.04 -32.78 -0.91
N ALA A 13 29.11 -33.07 -1.68
CA ALA A 13 30.48 -32.85 -1.26
C ALA A 13 30.83 -31.36 -1.09
N ARG A 14 30.33 -30.49 -2.00
CA ARG A 14 30.54 -29.05 -1.90
C ARG A 14 29.73 -28.43 -0.75
N ASN A 15 28.48 -28.85 -0.58
CA ASN A 15 27.64 -28.46 0.55
C ASN A 15 28.33 -28.82 1.88
N GLU A 16 28.85 -30.05 2.00
CA GLU A 16 29.57 -30.52 3.19
C GLU A 16 30.88 -29.75 3.42
N SER A 17 31.64 -29.48 2.36
CA SER A 17 32.87 -28.69 2.45
C SER A 17 32.61 -27.28 3.01
N ILE A 18 31.60 -26.58 2.52
CA ILE A 18 31.24 -25.24 3.01
C ILE A 18 30.77 -25.30 4.45
N PHE A 19 29.99 -26.32 4.81
CA PHE A 19 29.56 -26.51 6.19
C PHE A 19 30.74 -26.65 7.15
N ARG A 20 31.70 -27.53 6.85
CA ARG A 20 32.81 -27.83 7.76
C ARG A 20 33.85 -26.72 7.83
N ASN A 21 34.13 -26.05 6.70
CA ASN A 21 35.25 -25.12 6.60
C ASN A 21 34.85 -23.67 6.84
N ASP A 22 33.59 -23.30 6.59
CA ASP A 22 33.12 -21.91 6.68
C ASP A 22 32.05 -21.75 7.78
N ILE A 23 30.91 -22.45 7.66
CA ILE A 23 29.76 -22.23 8.56
C ILE A 23 30.04 -22.70 9.99
N LEU A 24 30.59 -23.91 10.15
CA LEU A 24 30.81 -24.50 11.47
C LEU A 24 31.81 -23.67 12.30
N PRO A 25 32.98 -23.24 11.75
CA PRO A 25 33.90 -22.37 12.49
C PRO A 25 33.32 -20.99 12.84
N ASP A 26 32.51 -20.39 11.95
CA ASP A 26 31.94 -19.05 12.18
C ASP A 26 30.90 -19.02 13.31
N TYR A 27 30.08 -20.08 13.42
CA TYR A 27 29.04 -20.16 14.44
C TYR A 27 29.48 -20.92 15.70
N LEU A 28 30.37 -21.91 15.56
CA LEU A 28 30.86 -22.79 16.63
C LEU A 28 32.39 -22.90 16.56
N PRO A 29 33.13 -21.84 16.93
CA PRO A 29 34.59 -21.90 16.98
C PRO A 29 35.07 -22.94 18.00
N ASP A 30 36.23 -23.55 17.76
CA ASP A 30 36.74 -24.67 18.59
C ASP A 30 37.02 -24.28 20.05
N GLY A 31 37.24 -23.00 20.33
CA GLY A 31 37.41 -22.47 21.69
C GLY A 31 36.10 -22.20 22.45
N MET A 32 34.94 -22.43 21.84
CA MET A 32 33.65 -22.18 22.49
C MET A 32 33.41 -23.19 23.62
N GLY A 33 33.18 -22.68 24.83
CA GLY A 33 32.88 -23.49 26.01
C GLY A 33 31.52 -24.17 25.95
N ARG A 34 31.21 -24.98 26.97
CA ARG A 34 29.90 -25.64 27.13
C ARG A 34 29.01 -24.90 28.12
N ALA A 35 27.71 -24.89 27.90
CA ALA A 35 26.73 -24.46 28.88
C ALA A 35 26.51 -25.58 29.92
N GLY A 36 26.51 -25.24 31.21
CA GLY A 36 26.33 -26.23 32.29
C GLY A 36 24.94 -26.88 32.31
N ARG A 37 23.90 -26.08 31.98
CA ARG A 37 22.53 -26.53 31.72
C ARG A 37 22.10 -25.98 30.37
N PRO A 38 22.24 -26.76 29.29
CA PRO A 38 22.02 -26.24 27.95
C PRO A 38 20.54 -25.98 27.70
N ARG A 39 20.21 -24.79 27.19
CA ARG A 39 18.84 -24.38 26.87
C ARG A 39 18.66 -24.20 25.36
N LEU A 40 17.52 -24.63 24.84
CA LEU A 40 17.10 -24.39 23.46
C LEU A 40 15.82 -23.55 23.46
N ILE A 41 15.89 -22.33 22.94
CA ILE A 41 14.71 -21.50 22.66
C ILE A 41 14.38 -21.64 21.17
N LEU A 42 13.26 -22.30 20.84
CA LEU A 42 12.69 -22.27 19.49
C LEU A 42 11.81 -21.03 19.33
N LEU A 43 12.15 -20.17 18.37
CA LEU A 43 11.36 -18.99 18.04
C LEU A 43 10.47 -19.25 16.83
N GLY A 44 9.15 -19.15 17.00
CA GLY A 44 8.13 -19.34 15.97
C GLY A 44 7.45 -18.03 15.54
N GLY A 45 6.88 -18.04 14.34
CA GLY A 45 6.20 -16.88 13.76
C GLY A 45 6.28 -16.90 12.24
N GLN A 46 5.18 -16.53 11.58
CA GLN A 46 5.17 -16.40 10.12
C GLN A 46 6.20 -15.37 9.62
N PRO A 47 6.64 -15.45 8.36
CA PRO A 47 7.47 -14.40 7.76
C PRO A 47 6.85 -13.01 7.94
N GLY A 48 7.67 -11.99 8.20
CA GLY A 48 7.18 -10.62 8.43
C GLY A 48 6.53 -10.36 9.80
N ALA A 49 6.39 -11.35 10.69
CA ALA A 49 5.87 -11.15 12.05
C ALA A 49 6.78 -10.30 12.96
N GLY A 50 8.02 -10.02 12.57
CA GLY A 50 8.96 -9.22 13.38
C GLY A 50 9.67 -10.02 14.47
N LYS A 51 10.07 -11.26 14.16
CA LYS A 51 10.79 -12.16 15.08
C LYS A 51 12.12 -11.62 15.59
N THR A 52 12.79 -10.75 14.83
CA THR A 52 14.14 -10.24 15.12
C THR A 52 14.31 -9.67 16.52
N ALA A 53 13.34 -8.90 17.03
CA ALA A 53 13.44 -8.32 18.38
C ALA A 53 13.43 -9.41 19.47
N VAL A 54 12.54 -10.40 19.33
CA VAL A 54 12.44 -11.53 20.26
C VAL A 54 13.67 -12.44 20.14
N LEU A 55 14.21 -12.59 18.93
CA LEU A 55 15.44 -13.33 18.68
C LEU A 55 16.63 -12.70 19.43
N ILE A 56 16.84 -11.39 19.28
CA ILE A 56 17.91 -10.65 19.95
C ILE A 56 17.74 -10.71 21.47
N ALA A 57 16.52 -10.48 21.97
CA ALA A 57 16.25 -10.54 23.41
C ALA A 57 16.49 -11.93 24.00
N SER A 58 16.09 -12.99 23.29
CA SER A 58 16.30 -14.38 23.71
C SER A 58 17.77 -14.77 23.68
N HIS A 59 18.52 -14.29 22.69
CA HIS A 59 19.96 -14.53 22.62
C HIS A 59 20.67 -13.86 23.79
N ALA A 60 20.41 -12.57 24.06
CA ALA A 60 20.97 -11.85 25.19
C ALA A 60 20.57 -12.43 26.55
N GLU A 61 19.42 -13.10 26.65
CA GLU A 61 19.04 -13.86 27.84
C GLU A 61 19.93 -15.09 28.04
N LEU A 62 20.07 -15.93 27.02
CA LEU A 62 20.86 -17.17 27.14
C LEU A 62 22.36 -16.92 27.25
N ASP A 63 22.86 -15.87 26.58
CA ASP A 63 24.29 -15.53 26.57
C ASP A 63 24.79 -15.14 27.97
N ARG A 64 23.91 -14.56 28.80
CA ARG A 64 24.17 -14.30 30.23
C ARG A 64 24.29 -15.58 31.07
N ALA A 65 23.73 -16.68 30.61
CA ALA A 65 23.75 -17.97 31.32
C ALA A 65 24.86 -18.92 30.83
N GLY A 66 25.49 -18.63 29.69
CA GLY A 66 26.58 -19.42 29.15
C GLY A 66 26.74 -19.28 27.64
N PRO A 67 27.73 -19.97 27.05
CA PRO A 67 28.02 -19.92 25.62
C PRO A 67 26.76 -20.18 24.79
N THR A 68 26.39 -19.22 23.95
CA THR A 68 25.13 -19.23 23.21
C THR A 68 25.35 -18.98 21.73
N ILE A 69 24.62 -19.68 20.88
CA ILE A 69 24.56 -19.38 19.46
C ILE A 69 23.13 -19.04 19.02
N ARG A 70 23.04 -18.25 17.94
CA ARG A 70 21.79 -17.91 17.26
C ARG A 70 21.80 -18.57 15.89
N ILE A 71 20.80 -19.40 15.61
CA ILE A 71 20.65 -20.06 14.31
C ILE A 71 19.46 -19.44 13.57
N VAL A 72 19.73 -18.81 12.43
CA VAL A 72 18.72 -18.32 11.48
C VAL A 72 19.02 -18.91 10.12
N GLY A 73 18.16 -19.79 9.62
CA GLY A 73 18.43 -20.50 8.36
C GLY A 73 18.54 -19.58 7.15
N ASP A 74 17.88 -18.42 7.17
CA ASP A 74 18.00 -17.41 6.11
C ASP A 74 19.40 -16.77 6.06
N ASP A 75 20.09 -16.62 7.20
CA ASP A 75 21.45 -16.04 7.28
C ASP A 75 22.48 -16.96 6.59
N LEU A 76 22.25 -18.28 6.60
CA LEU A 76 23.17 -19.27 6.01
C LEU A 76 23.20 -19.25 4.49
N ARG A 77 22.27 -18.56 3.82
CA ARG A 77 22.24 -18.48 2.34
C ARG A 77 23.43 -17.70 1.78
N THR A 78 24.00 -16.78 2.56
CA THR A 78 25.14 -15.95 2.13
C THR A 78 26.39 -16.79 1.85
N TYR A 79 26.51 -17.96 2.46
CA TYR A 79 27.59 -18.93 2.22
C TYR A 79 27.44 -19.67 0.87
N HIS A 80 26.28 -19.58 0.21
CA HIS A 80 26.13 -20.16 -1.12
C HIS A 80 26.96 -19.36 -2.14
N PRO A 81 27.90 -19.98 -2.87
CA PRO A 81 28.84 -19.24 -3.74
C PRO A 81 28.17 -18.37 -4.81
N GLN A 82 26.97 -18.76 -5.25
CA GLN A 82 26.18 -18.03 -6.25
C GLN A 82 25.08 -17.13 -5.65
N TYR A 83 25.01 -16.96 -4.32
CA TYR A 83 23.93 -16.21 -3.66
C TYR A 83 23.77 -14.79 -4.22
N LEU A 84 24.88 -14.05 -4.32
CA LEU A 84 24.89 -12.69 -4.87
C LEU A 84 24.54 -12.66 -6.36
N ALA A 85 24.88 -13.71 -7.12
CA ALA A 85 24.53 -13.81 -8.53
C ALA A 85 23.02 -13.99 -8.71
N PHE A 86 22.39 -14.89 -7.93
CA PHE A 86 20.95 -15.07 -7.94
C PHE A 86 20.20 -13.81 -7.50
N GLN A 87 20.70 -13.12 -6.46
CA GLN A 87 20.15 -11.84 -5.99
C GLN A 87 20.21 -10.75 -7.08
N ARG A 88 21.31 -10.66 -7.85
CA ARG A 88 21.42 -9.70 -8.95
C ARG A 88 20.53 -10.04 -10.15
N GLN A 89 20.28 -11.33 -10.38
CA GLN A 89 19.44 -11.78 -11.48
C GLN A 89 17.96 -11.49 -11.21
N ASP A 90 17.44 -11.94 -10.06
CA ASP A 90 16.09 -11.64 -9.62
C ASP A 90 15.94 -11.88 -8.10
N PRO A 91 15.92 -10.81 -7.28
CA PRO A 91 15.77 -10.90 -5.82
C PRO A 91 14.50 -11.65 -5.37
N GLU A 92 13.42 -11.62 -6.17
CA GLU A 92 12.15 -12.24 -5.80
C GLU A 92 12.22 -13.77 -5.90
N THR A 93 12.96 -14.30 -6.88
CA THR A 93 13.06 -15.74 -7.13
C THR A 93 14.36 -16.36 -6.59
N ALA A 94 15.38 -15.56 -6.26
CA ALA A 94 16.69 -16.03 -5.80
C ALA A 94 16.65 -17.12 -4.71
N SER A 95 15.70 -17.01 -3.78
CA SER A 95 15.59 -17.96 -2.66
C SER A 95 15.28 -19.40 -3.06
N GLN A 96 14.68 -19.62 -4.23
CA GLN A 96 14.35 -20.96 -4.72
C GLN A 96 15.62 -21.78 -5.04
N PHE A 97 16.73 -21.11 -5.36
CA PHE A 97 17.98 -21.77 -5.72
C PHE A 97 18.84 -22.11 -4.50
N THR A 98 18.67 -21.39 -3.37
CA THR A 98 19.52 -21.57 -2.18
C THR A 98 18.80 -22.25 -1.01
N GLN A 99 17.50 -22.49 -1.11
CA GLN A 99 16.70 -22.99 0.02
C GLN A 99 17.12 -24.39 0.47
N ALA A 100 17.42 -25.30 -0.46
CA ALA A 100 17.80 -26.67 -0.13
C ALA A 100 19.13 -26.74 0.64
N ASP A 101 20.15 -26.04 0.14
CA ASP A 101 21.48 -25.99 0.77
C ASP A 101 21.44 -25.33 2.16
N ALA A 102 20.78 -24.18 2.27
CA ALA A 102 20.62 -23.49 3.55
C ALA A 102 19.83 -24.32 4.57
N GLY A 103 18.83 -25.08 4.11
CA GLY A 103 18.11 -26.04 4.95
C GLY A 103 19.03 -27.13 5.50
N CYS A 104 19.85 -27.75 4.64
CA CYS A 104 20.82 -28.76 5.03
C CYS A 104 21.84 -28.22 6.05
N TRP A 105 22.38 -27.02 5.81
CA TRP A 105 23.31 -26.37 6.74
C TRP A 105 22.65 -26.03 8.08
N THR A 106 21.40 -25.60 8.08
CA THR A 106 20.64 -25.31 9.31
C THR A 106 20.52 -26.56 10.17
N GLU A 107 20.17 -27.70 9.58
CA GLU A 107 20.05 -28.97 10.30
C GLU A 107 21.38 -29.45 10.85
N LYS A 108 22.45 -29.38 10.04
CA LYS A 108 23.81 -29.76 10.47
C LYS A 108 24.32 -28.86 11.59
N LEU A 109 24.13 -27.54 11.47
CA LEU A 109 24.55 -26.58 12.49
C LEU A 109 23.81 -26.79 13.81
N LEU A 110 22.49 -27.02 13.75
CA LEU A 110 21.70 -27.34 14.92
C LEU A 110 22.18 -28.63 15.59
N SER A 111 22.45 -29.69 14.82
CA SER A 111 22.99 -30.95 15.34
C SER A 111 24.35 -30.74 16.03
N ALA A 112 25.27 -30.02 15.37
CA ALA A 112 26.59 -29.74 15.93
C ALA A 112 26.52 -28.89 17.21
N ALA A 113 25.61 -27.92 17.27
CA ALA A 113 25.40 -27.09 18.46
C ALA A 113 24.87 -27.90 19.64
N VAL A 114 23.91 -28.79 19.37
CA VAL A 114 23.37 -29.72 20.37
C VAL A 114 24.44 -30.68 20.88
N GLU A 115 25.31 -31.18 20.00
CA GLU A 115 26.44 -32.04 20.40
C GLU A 115 27.50 -31.31 21.22
N ARG A 116 27.72 -30.01 20.96
CA ARG A 116 28.66 -29.17 21.72
C ARG A 116 28.09 -28.65 23.04
N HIS A 117 26.83 -28.92 23.37
CA HIS A 117 26.18 -28.49 24.61
C HIS A 117 26.25 -26.97 24.84
N VAL A 118 26.07 -26.18 23.78
CA VAL A 118 25.91 -24.72 23.89
C VAL A 118 24.44 -24.37 24.02
N ASN A 119 24.12 -23.19 24.58
CA ASN A 119 22.77 -22.65 24.51
C ASN A 119 22.42 -22.29 23.06
N ILE A 120 21.16 -22.46 22.67
CA ILE A 120 20.72 -22.29 21.29
C ILE A 120 19.46 -21.43 21.26
N VAL A 121 19.48 -20.36 20.46
CA VAL A 121 18.25 -19.68 20.03
C VAL A 121 18.05 -19.97 18.56
N PHE A 122 17.01 -20.74 18.23
CA PHE A 122 16.74 -21.22 16.88
C PHE A 122 15.52 -20.55 16.29
N GLU A 123 15.71 -19.71 15.27
CA GLU A 123 14.61 -19.11 14.52
C GLU A 123 14.01 -20.10 13.52
N THR A 124 12.71 -20.29 13.62
CA THR A 124 11.90 -21.10 12.71
C THR A 124 10.56 -20.39 12.45
N THR A 125 9.77 -20.92 11.53
CA THR A 125 8.37 -20.50 11.38
C THR A 125 7.42 -21.36 12.20
N MET A 126 7.89 -22.50 12.75
CA MET A 126 7.05 -23.55 13.35
C MET A 126 5.88 -23.94 12.44
N ARG A 127 6.13 -24.02 11.12
CA ARG A 127 5.09 -24.32 10.12
C ARG A 127 4.64 -25.79 10.16
N THR A 128 5.53 -26.70 10.50
CA THR A 128 5.29 -28.15 10.43
C THR A 128 5.48 -28.74 11.82
N PRO A 129 4.39 -29.11 12.52
CA PRO A 129 4.44 -29.61 13.89
C PRO A 129 5.40 -30.78 14.10
N GLU A 130 5.49 -31.68 13.11
CA GLU A 130 6.33 -32.87 13.15
C GLU A 130 7.82 -32.51 13.09
N ASN A 131 8.19 -31.51 12.29
CA ASN A 131 9.57 -31.02 12.23
C ASN A 131 9.95 -30.32 13.54
N VAL A 132 9.01 -29.57 14.14
CA VAL A 132 9.22 -28.93 15.44
C VAL A 132 9.43 -30.00 16.51
N ALA A 133 8.56 -31.02 16.58
CA ALA A 133 8.68 -32.13 17.52
C ALA A 133 10.00 -32.92 17.33
N ARG A 134 10.45 -33.13 16.10
CA ARG A 134 11.74 -33.78 15.80
C ARG A 134 12.93 -32.99 16.37
N VAL A 135 12.95 -31.67 16.15
CA VAL A 135 14.01 -30.79 16.69
C VAL A 135 14.03 -30.83 18.21
N ILE A 136 12.85 -30.75 18.84
CA ILE A 136 12.72 -30.81 20.29
C ILE A 136 13.21 -32.15 20.83
N GLY A 137 12.77 -33.27 20.24
CA GLY A 137 13.17 -34.61 20.66
C GLY A 137 14.69 -34.81 20.58
N MET A 138 15.32 -34.33 19.51
CA MET A 138 16.77 -34.36 19.35
C MET A 138 17.50 -33.59 20.46
N ALA A 139 17.02 -32.39 20.81
CA ALA A 139 17.62 -31.58 21.88
C ALA A 139 17.42 -32.22 23.27
N ARG A 140 16.20 -32.67 23.58
CA ARG A 140 15.89 -33.32 24.87
C ARG A 140 16.66 -34.61 25.08
N ALA A 141 16.89 -35.39 24.01
CA ALA A 141 17.75 -36.57 24.06
C ALA A 141 19.20 -36.27 24.48
N ARG A 142 19.63 -35.01 24.42
CA ARG A 142 20.94 -34.52 24.89
C ARG A 142 20.85 -33.65 26.15
N GLY A 143 19.73 -33.72 26.87
CA GLY A 143 19.55 -33.07 28.17
C GLY A 143 19.30 -31.56 28.11
N TYR A 144 18.75 -31.06 26.99
CA TYR A 144 18.37 -29.65 26.88
C TYR A 144 17.02 -29.37 27.56
N ASP A 145 16.96 -28.24 28.27
CA ASP A 145 15.69 -27.58 28.61
C ASP A 145 15.20 -26.82 27.37
N VAL A 146 13.95 -27.02 26.97
CA VAL A 146 13.40 -26.52 25.71
C VAL A 146 12.26 -25.56 25.95
N GLU A 147 12.36 -24.37 25.37
CA GLU A 147 11.34 -23.33 25.44
C GLU A 147 10.86 -22.97 24.02
N ALA A 148 9.55 -22.81 23.85
CA ALA A 148 8.96 -22.29 22.62
C ALA A 148 8.49 -20.85 22.82
N ARG A 149 9.05 -19.92 22.06
CA ARG A 149 8.58 -18.53 21.98
C ARG A 149 7.94 -18.30 20.63
N ALA A 150 6.77 -17.67 20.57
CA ALA A 150 6.18 -17.31 19.28
C ALA A 150 5.69 -15.85 19.25
N VAL A 151 5.79 -15.24 18.07
CA VAL A 151 5.36 -13.85 17.85
C VAL A 151 3.95 -13.84 17.28
N ALA A 152 3.01 -13.32 18.05
CA ALA A 152 1.59 -13.23 17.71
C ALA A 152 1.31 -11.92 16.97
N VAL A 153 1.04 -12.03 15.68
CA VAL A 153 0.81 -10.90 14.78
C VAL A 153 -0.27 -11.25 13.76
N ASN A 154 -1.15 -10.30 13.46
CA ASN A 154 -2.17 -10.42 12.43
C ASN A 154 -1.56 -10.86 11.07
N PRO A 155 -2.16 -11.86 10.37
CA PRO A 155 -1.63 -12.35 9.10
C PRO A 155 -1.46 -11.28 8.02
N ARG A 156 -2.39 -10.31 7.90
CA ARG A 156 -2.27 -9.22 6.92
C ARG A 156 -1.13 -8.25 7.26
N LEU A 157 -0.93 -7.97 8.56
CA LEU A 157 0.17 -7.14 9.06
C LEU A 157 1.55 -7.79 8.79
N SER A 158 1.66 -9.10 8.97
CA SER A 158 2.89 -9.84 8.70
C SER A 158 3.17 -9.99 7.19
N TRP A 159 2.13 -10.14 6.37
CA TRP A 159 2.28 -10.11 4.92
C TRP A 159 2.79 -8.76 4.41
N GLN A 160 2.17 -7.65 4.86
CA GLN A 160 2.68 -6.31 4.59
C GLN A 160 4.12 -6.15 5.07
N GLY A 161 4.44 -6.60 6.29
CA GLY A 161 5.78 -6.53 6.83
C GLY A 161 6.82 -7.24 5.96
N SER A 162 6.42 -8.28 5.23
CA SER A 162 7.28 -8.96 4.26
C SER A 162 7.58 -8.09 3.03
N HIS A 163 6.58 -7.37 2.50
CA HIS A 163 6.76 -6.40 1.43
C HIS A 163 7.59 -5.20 1.87
N TYR A 164 7.28 -4.62 3.03
CA TYR A 164 8.01 -3.50 3.60
C TYR A 164 9.51 -3.83 3.74
N ARG A 165 9.83 -4.97 4.35
CA ARG A 165 11.22 -5.40 4.51
C ARG A 165 11.90 -5.63 3.16
N PHE A 166 11.20 -6.24 2.20
CA PHE A 166 11.75 -6.48 0.87
C PHE A 166 12.16 -5.18 0.18
N GLU A 167 11.28 -4.18 0.17
CA GLU A 167 11.54 -2.90 -0.47
C GLU A 167 12.63 -2.09 0.26
N GLU A 168 12.64 -2.07 1.59
CA GLU A 168 13.70 -1.38 2.35
C GLU A 168 15.08 -2.02 2.17
N MET A 169 15.15 -3.35 2.11
CA MET A 169 16.43 -4.04 1.85
C MET A 169 16.94 -3.74 0.45
N LEU A 170 16.06 -3.74 -0.57
CA LEU A 170 16.46 -3.34 -1.93
C LEU A 170 16.96 -1.91 -1.97
N HIS A 171 16.28 -0.99 -1.29
CA HIS A 171 16.69 0.41 -1.23
C HIS A 171 18.05 0.59 -0.54
N ALA A 172 18.34 -0.20 0.50
CA ALA A 172 19.64 -0.22 1.17
C ALA A 172 20.77 -0.89 0.35
N GLY A 173 20.44 -1.54 -0.78
CA GLY A 173 21.39 -2.33 -1.56
C GLY A 173 21.70 -3.72 -0.97
N ASP A 174 20.90 -4.15 0.00
CA ASP A 174 21.02 -5.44 0.66
C ASP A 174 20.32 -6.56 -0.12
N ALA A 175 20.72 -7.80 0.15
CA ALA A 175 20.09 -8.98 -0.42
C ALA A 175 18.65 -9.15 0.09
N ALA A 176 17.68 -8.74 -0.71
CA ALA A 176 16.27 -8.77 -0.36
C ALA A 176 15.61 -10.10 -0.74
N ARG A 177 14.50 -10.41 -0.06
CA ARG A 177 13.63 -11.54 -0.41
C ARG A 177 12.22 -11.30 0.08
N ILE A 178 11.28 -11.66 -0.78
CA ILE A 178 9.88 -11.84 -0.41
C ILE A 178 9.56 -13.35 -0.40
N PRO A 179 9.02 -13.90 0.69
CA PRO A 179 8.60 -15.30 0.72
C PRO A 179 7.39 -15.51 -0.21
N PRO A 180 7.27 -16.68 -0.88
CA PRO A 180 6.03 -17.03 -1.57
C PRO A 180 4.83 -16.97 -0.62
N GLN A 181 3.69 -16.45 -1.06
CA GLN A 181 2.53 -16.24 -0.19
C GLN A 181 2.04 -17.55 0.46
N HIS A 182 1.99 -18.65 -0.28
CA HIS A 182 1.60 -19.95 0.27
C HIS A 182 2.55 -20.43 1.40
N VAL A 183 3.82 -20.02 1.41
CA VAL A 183 4.77 -20.32 2.50
C VAL A 183 4.44 -19.51 3.75
N HIS A 184 4.08 -18.24 3.57
CA HIS A 184 3.62 -17.37 4.65
C HIS A 184 2.32 -17.91 5.27
N ASP A 185 1.33 -18.20 4.45
CA ASP A 185 0.00 -18.64 4.90
C ASP A 185 0.06 -20.02 5.57
N ALA A 186 0.87 -20.94 5.03
CA ALA A 186 1.13 -22.21 5.69
C ALA A 186 1.79 -22.03 7.06
N ALA A 187 2.68 -21.03 7.23
CA ALA A 187 3.28 -20.74 8.54
C ALA A 187 2.28 -20.18 9.54
N VAL A 188 1.31 -19.37 9.11
CA VAL A 188 0.23 -18.85 9.97
C VAL A 188 -0.59 -20.01 10.54
N SER A 189 -1.07 -20.91 9.69
CA SER A 189 -1.87 -22.06 10.10
C SER A 189 -1.05 -23.08 10.87
N GLY A 190 0.16 -23.38 10.39
CA GLY A 190 1.07 -24.35 10.98
C GLY A 190 1.56 -23.99 12.38
N LEU A 191 1.75 -22.69 12.66
CA LEU A 191 2.13 -22.21 14.00
C LEU A 191 1.04 -22.52 15.04
N ARG A 192 -0.23 -22.35 14.69
CA ARG A 192 -1.37 -22.65 15.58
C ARG A 192 -1.38 -24.12 15.99
N ILE A 193 -1.24 -25.00 15.00
CA ILE A 193 -1.22 -26.46 15.20
C ILE A 193 0.02 -26.88 15.99
N SER A 194 1.18 -26.27 15.69
CA SER A 194 2.42 -26.56 16.41
C SER A 194 2.29 -26.21 17.88
N LEU A 195 1.85 -25.00 18.24
CA LEU A 195 1.69 -24.59 19.64
C LEU A 195 0.73 -25.49 20.42
N GLU A 196 -0.40 -25.87 19.81
CA GLU A 196 -1.35 -26.82 20.41
C GLU A 196 -0.70 -28.18 20.69
N LYS A 197 0.04 -28.72 19.71
CA LYS A 197 0.79 -29.98 19.86
C LYS A 197 1.86 -29.89 20.94
N LEU A 198 2.59 -28.77 21.02
CA LEU A 198 3.63 -28.57 22.03
C LEU A 198 3.08 -28.68 23.45
N GLU A 199 1.91 -28.08 23.70
CA GLU A 199 1.27 -28.15 25.01
C GLU A 199 0.58 -29.49 25.26
N SER A 200 -0.18 -30.03 24.29
CA SER A 200 -0.97 -31.26 24.47
C SER A 200 -0.11 -32.52 24.61
N GLU A 201 1.05 -32.56 23.95
CA GLU A 201 2.00 -33.67 24.03
C GLU A 201 3.15 -33.41 25.01
N HIS A 202 3.11 -32.30 25.76
CA HIS A 202 4.12 -31.93 26.76
C HIS A 202 5.57 -31.94 26.23
N LEU A 203 5.75 -31.42 25.01
CA LEU A 203 7.03 -31.52 24.30
C LEU A 203 8.07 -30.51 24.81
N VAL A 204 7.64 -29.38 25.38
CA VAL A 204 8.51 -28.30 25.85
C VAL A 204 8.29 -28.02 27.33
N ASP A 205 9.25 -27.31 27.93
CA ASP A 205 9.25 -26.94 29.35
C ASP A 205 8.58 -25.58 29.58
N ARG A 206 8.51 -24.72 28.55
CA ARG A 206 7.80 -23.42 28.58
C ARG A 206 7.29 -23.02 27.21
N VAL A 207 6.10 -22.42 27.16
CA VAL A 207 5.51 -21.78 25.96
C VAL A 207 5.23 -20.32 26.26
N GLN A 208 5.70 -19.43 25.39
CA GLN A 208 5.49 -18.00 25.54
C GLN A 208 5.06 -17.36 24.22
N LEU A 209 4.01 -16.54 24.27
CA LEU A 209 3.56 -15.72 23.14
C LEU A 209 3.86 -14.26 23.39
N ARG A 210 4.37 -13.57 22.38
CA ARG A 210 4.71 -12.16 22.45
C ARG A 210 4.12 -11.36 21.31
N THR A 211 3.79 -10.10 21.55
CA THR A 211 3.53 -9.14 20.48
C THR A 211 4.83 -8.83 19.72
N ARG A 212 4.71 -8.21 18.55
CA ARG A 212 5.86 -7.65 17.81
C ARG A 212 6.68 -6.65 18.64
N GLY A 213 6.05 -5.95 19.59
CA GLY A 213 6.70 -5.02 20.52
C GLY A 213 7.35 -5.69 21.74
N GLY A 214 7.29 -7.02 21.84
CA GLY A 214 7.94 -7.79 22.91
C GLY A 214 7.09 -8.02 24.16
N THR A 215 5.88 -7.44 24.24
CA THR A 215 4.91 -7.68 25.32
C THR A 215 4.51 -9.14 25.37
N ILE A 216 4.57 -9.75 26.55
CA ILE A 216 4.15 -11.14 26.75
C ILE A 216 2.62 -11.20 26.84
N LEU A 217 2.00 -11.98 25.98
CA LEU A 217 0.55 -12.19 25.90
C LEU A 217 0.12 -13.48 26.59
N TYR A 218 1.00 -14.48 26.58
CA TYR A 218 0.78 -15.79 27.16
C TYR A 218 2.12 -16.33 27.62
N ASP A 219 2.11 -16.98 28.78
CA ASP A 219 3.29 -17.57 29.38
C ASP A 219 2.87 -18.75 30.23
N ASN A 220 3.30 -19.96 29.85
CA ASN A 220 2.96 -21.18 30.56
C ASN A 220 4.21 -22.04 30.71
N GLU A 221 4.49 -22.42 31.95
CA GLU A 221 5.62 -23.28 32.29
C GLU A 221 5.12 -24.65 32.73
N ARG A 222 5.91 -25.67 32.43
CA ARG A 222 5.64 -27.03 32.81
C ARG A 222 6.38 -27.36 34.10
N THR A 223 5.70 -28.07 35.00
CA THR A 223 6.24 -28.64 36.23
C THR A 223 6.10 -30.15 36.22
N GLU A 224 6.61 -30.81 37.26
CA GLU A 224 6.43 -32.26 37.48
C GLU A 224 4.94 -32.66 37.51
N ASN A 225 4.06 -31.77 37.96
CA ASN A 225 2.62 -31.99 38.07
C ASN A 225 1.84 -31.59 36.80
N GLY A 226 2.52 -31.27 35.70
CA GLY A 226 1.93 -30.76 34.46
C GLY A 226 2.08 -29.25 34.30
N TRP A 227 1.27 -28.65 33.42
CA TRP A 227 1.30 -27.21 33.13
C TRP A 227 0.80 -26.39 34.32
N LEU A 228 1.45 -25.25 34.60
CA LEU A 228 1.01 -24.31 35.66
C LEU A 228 -0.37 -23.71 35.37
N GLN A 229 -0.68 -23.50 34.10
CA GLN A 229 -1.98 -23.04 33.63
C GLN A 229 -2.54 -23.99 32.58
N PRO A 230 -3.87 -24.07 32.40
CA PRO A 230 -4.45 -24.85 31.31
C PRO A 230 -3.84 -24.47 29.94
N PRO A 231 -3.50 -25.45 29.07
CA PRO A 231 -3.02 -25.21 27.72
C PRO A 231 -3.95 -24.30 26.92
N GLN A 232 -3.48 -23.12 26.53
CA GLN A 232 -4.26 -22.11 25.80
C GLN A 232 -3.42 -21.33 24.78
N ALA A 233 -2.19 -21.76 24.47
CA ALA A 233 -1.32 -21.03 23.56
C ALA A 233 -1.96 -20.82 22.18
N ARG A 234 -2.61 -21.84 21.61
CA ARG A 234 -3.31 -21.69 20.32
C ARG A 234 -4.40 -20.62 20.38
N ILE A 235 -5.23 -20.63 21.42
CA ILE A 235 -6.34 -19.69 21.60
C ILE A 235 -5.80 -18.27 21.80
N ALA A 236 -4.77 -18.11 22.62
CA ALA A 236 -4.13 -16.81 22.85
C ALA A 236 -3.50 -16.24 21.56
N LEU A 237 -2.87 -17.08 20.73
CA LEU A 237 -2.36 -16.69 19.43
C LEU A 237 -3.50 -16.26 18.49
N GLU A 238 -4.55 -17.08 18.35
CA GLU A 238 -5.68 -16.78 17.47
C GLU A 238 -6.40 -15.50 17.90
N ARG A 239 -6.56 -15.27 19.22
CA ARG A 239 -7.15 -14.04 19.76
C ARG A 239 -6.37 -12.80 19.34
N GLU A 240 -5.04 -12.80 19.42
CA GLU A 240 -4.25 -11.64 18.98
C GLU A 240 -4.22 -11.51 17.46
N GLN A 241 -4.16 -12.62 16.72
CA GLN A 241 -4.20 -12.61 15.26
C GLN A 241 -5.51 -12.01 14.72
N LEU A 242 -6.62 -12.27 15.39
CA LEU A 242 -7.96 -11.83 15.02
C LEU A 242 -8.41 -10.56 15.74
N ARG A 243 -7.60 -10.00 16.64
CA ARG A 243 -7.94 -8.78 17.38
C ARG A 243 -8.24 -7.64 16.39
N PRO A 244 -9.41 -6.98 16.49
CA PRO A 244 -9.68 -5.80 15.69
C PRO A 244 -8.59 -4.75 15.93
N MET A 245 -7.96 -4.31 14.85
CA MET A 245 -6.96 -3.26 14.93
C MET A 245 -7.59 -1.97 15.44
N THR A 246 -6.89 -1.27 16.31
CA THR A 246 -7.26 0.08 16.70
C THR A 246 -7.18 1.01 15.48
N ARG A 247 -7.89 2.13 15.51
CA ARG A 247 -7.82 3.13 14.42
C ARG A 247 -6.39 3.61 14.14
N GLY A 248 -5.55 3.71 15.18
CA GLY A 248 -4.14 4.05 15.02
C GLY A 248 -3.30 2.93 14.39
N GLU A 249 -3.60 1.66 14.69
CA GLU A 249 -2.96 0.52 14.01
C GLU A 249 -3.37 0.44 12.54
N LEU A 250 -4.64 0.68 12.22
CA LEU A 250 -5.15 0.74 10.84
C LEU A 250 -4.52 1.85 10.02
N GLN A 251 -4.37 3.04 10.60
CA GLN A 251 -3.72 4.15 9.89
C GLN A 251 -2.27 3.80 9.57
N ARG A 252 -1.50 3.30 10.55
CA ARG A 252 -0.12 2.84 10.32
C ARG A 252 -0.05 1.75 9.26
N PHE A 253 -0.98 0.81 9.31
CA PHE A 253 -1.09 -0.23 8.30
C PHE A 253 -1.37 0.36 6.91
N SER A 254 -2.18 1.41 6.79
CA SER A 254 -2.36 2.10 5.50
C SER A 254 -1.07 2.82 5.05
N ASP A 255 -0.40 3.51 5.98
CA ASP A 255 0.82 4.27 5.71
C ASP A 255 1.98 3.36 5.26
N ASP A 256 2.16 2.22 5.92
CA ASP A 256 3.19 1.24 5.57
C ASP A 256 2.97 0.66 4.16
N TRP A 257 1.71 0.50 3.73
CA TRP A 257 1.40 0.10 2.35
C TRP A 257 1.70 1.21 1.33
N ASN A 258 1.37 2.46 1.66
CA ASN A 258 1.70 3.59 0.80
C ASN A 258 3.22 3.74 0.65
N HIS A 259 3.98 3.51 1.73
CA HIS A 259 5.44 3.50 1.70
C HIS A 259 5.99 2.39 0.80
N VAL A 260 5.47 1.16 0.91
CA VAL A 260 5.82 0.06 -0.01
C VAL A 260 5.58 0.44 -1.46
N LEU A 261 4.41 1.01 -1.78
CA LEU A 261 4.09 1.42 -3.15
C LEU A 261 5.04 2.54 -3.65
N ALA A 262 5.36 3.51 -2.80
CA ALA A 262 6.31 4.57 -3.14
C ALA A 262 7.71 4.02 -3.44
N ARG A 263 8.20 3.06 -2.64
CA ARG A 263 9.48 2.37 -2.90
C ARG A 263 9.47 1.58 -4.21
N MET A 264 8.37 0.89 -4.49
CA MET A 264 8.21 0.17 -5.76
C MET A 264 8.25 1.13 -6.95
N GLU A 265 7.62 2.30 -6.85
CA GLU A 265 7.66 3.36 -7.87
C GLU A 265 9.08 3.93 -8.01
N GLU A 266 9.77 4.22 -6.91
CA GLU A 266 11.15 4.74 -6.87
C GLU A 266 12.13 3.80 -7.60
N ARG A 267 12.08 2.50 -7.32
CA ARG A 267 12.93 1.50 -7.98
C ARG A 267 12.47 1.11 -9.39
N ARG A 268 11.40 1.73 -9.91
CA ARG A 268 10.80 1.46 -11.22
C ARG A 268 10.36 -0.01 -11.38
N ALA A 269 9.69 -0.55 -10.36
CA ALA A 269 9.05 -1.85 -10.47
C ALA A 269 8.03 -1.86 -11.62
N SER A 270 7.79 -3.02 -12.24
CA SER A 270 6.84 -3.12 -13.37
C SER A 270 5.43 -2.68 -12.97
N ASP A 271 4.71 -1.99 -13.86
CA ASP A 271 3.33 -1.51 -13.62
C ASP A 271 2.38 -2.63 -13.18
N TYR A 272 2.54 -3.82 -13.74
CA TYR A 272 1.76 -5.01 -13.35
C TYR A 272 1.96 -5.37 -11.86
N ARG A 273 3.21 -5.35 -11.38
CA ARG A 273 3.54 -5.61 -9.96
C ARG A 273 2.99 -4.52 -9.05
N ILE A 274 3.19 -3.24 -9.41
CA ILE A 274 2.66 -2.10 -8.63
C ILE A 274 1.14 -2.19 -8.52
N THR A 275 0.44 -2.49 -9.63
CA THR A 275 -1.02 -2.62 -9.65
C THR A 275 -1.49 -3.79 -8.78
N THR A 276 -0.79 -4.93 -8.82
CA THR A 276 -1.10 -6.12 -8.01
C THR A 276 -0.96 -5.83 -6.52
N VAL A 277 0.16 -5.21 -6.11
CA VAL A 277 0.40 -4.84 -4.70
C VAL A 277 -0.59 -3.75 -4.24
N ARG A 278 -0.91 -2.79 -5.10
CA ARG A 278 -1.91 -1.74 -4.81
C ARG A 278 -3.31 -2.32 -4.58
N ALA A 279 -3.74 -3.25 -5.43
CA ALA A 279 -5.01 -3.95 -5.26
C ALA A 279 -5.05 -4.72 -3.93
N ARG A 280 -3.94 -5.39 -3.57
CA ARG A 280 -3.81 -6.08 -2.29
C ARG A 280 -3.87 -5.12 -1.09
N ALA A 281 -3.16 -4.00 -1.15
CA ALA A 281 -3.17 -2.99 -0.10
C ALA A 281 -4.58 -2.46 0.17
N VAL A 282 -5.35 -2.17 -0.89
CA VAL A 282 -6.74 -1.72 -0.79
C VAL A 282 -7.63 -2.80 -0.16
N ASP A 283 -7.50 -4.06 -0.58
CA ASP A 283 -8.24 -5.18 0.02
C ASP A 283 -7.93 -5.34 1.51
N ASP A 284 -6.65 -5.35 1.88
CA ASP A 284 -6.21 -5.50 3.26
C ASP A 284 -6.77 -4.37 4.16
N VAL A 285 -6.70 -3.11 3.70
CA VAL A 285 -7.22 -1.95 4.44
C VAL A 285 -8.74 -2.03 4.58
N ASN A 286 -9.46 -2.35 3.50
CA ASN A 286 -10.92 -2.46 3.53
C ASN A 286 -11.40 -3.56 4.47
N HIS A 287 -10.72 -4.72 4.45
CA HIS A 287 -11.03 -5.84 5.33
C HIS A 287 -10.87 -5.47 6.80
N LEU A 288 -9.75 -4.85 7.16
CA LEU A 288 -9.49 -4.49 8.56
C LEU A 288 -10.38 -3.31 9.04
N LEU A 289 -10.75 -2.39 8.14
CA LEU A 289 -11.78 -1.37 8.42
C LEU A 289 -13.16 -1.99 8.66
N ALA A 290 -13.56 -2.99 7.88
CA ALA A 290 -14.82 -3.70 8.09
C ALA A 290 -14.84 -4.42 9.44
N GLN A 291 -13.78 -5.14 9.77
CA GLN A 291 -13.61 -5.79 11.06
C GLN A 291 -13.71 -4.80 12.23
N ARG A 292 -13.12 -3.60 12.09
CA ARG A 292 -13.25 -2.56 13.12
C ARG A 292 -14.65 -2.00 13.23
N ARG A 293 -15.37 -1.80 12.12
CA ARG A 293 -16.77 -1.33 12.13
C ARG A 293 -17.68 -2.33 12.85
N GLU A 294 -17.48 -3.62 12.63
CA GLU A 294 -18.21 -4.68 13.33
C GLU A 294 -17.94 -4.66 14.84
N ALA A 295 -16.67 -4.52 15.23
CA ALA A 295 -16.29 -4.37 16.63
C ALA A 295 -16.92 -3.12 17.27
N ASP A 296 -16.86 -1.96 16.60
CA ASP A 296 -17.49 -0.70 17.03
C ASP A 296 -19.03 -0.82 17.16
N GLY A 297 -19.67 -1.64 16.30
CA GLY A 297 -21.11 -1.90 16.32
C GLY A 297 -21.56 -2.80 17.48
N SER A 298 -20.70 -3.71 17.93
CA SER A 298 -20.96 -4.64 19.04
C SER A 298 -20.77 -4.02 20.44
N GLU A 299 -19.99 -2.95 20.57
CA GLU A 299 -19.66 -2.30 21.86
C GLU A 299 -20.67 -1.22 22.33
N GLY A 300 -21.88 -1.15 21.75
CA GLY A 300 -23.04 -0.52 22.39
C GLY A 300 -22.78 0.88 23.00
N GLY A 301 -22.20 1.80 22.23
CA GLY A 301 -21.97 3.16 22.70
C GLY A 301 -21.90 4.13 21.53
N ARG A 302 -23.03 4.77 21.19
CA ARG A 302 -23.06 5.97 20.35
C ARG A 302 -22.20 7.06 21.02
N ARG A 303 -20.89 7.09 20.73
CA ARG A 303 -20.00 8.22 20.99
C ARG A 303 -19.84 9.07 19.73
N GLY A 304 -20.98 9.46 19.17
CA GLY A 304 -21.06 10.48 18.13
C GLY A 304 -21.89 11.63 18.67
N ARG A 305 -21.36 12.85 18.61
CA ARG A 305 -22.09 14.08 18.95
C ARG A 305 -23.44 14.07 18.22
N SER A 306 -24.54 14.30 18.94
CA SER A 306 -25.80 14.58 18.28
C SER A 306 -25.71 15.96 17.61
N VAL A 307 -26.34 16.07 16.45
CA VAL A 307 -26.26 17.18 15.48
C VAL A 307 -26.61 18.57 16.06
N PHE A 308 -27.08 18.65 17.31
CA PHE A 308 -27.60 19.86 17.94
C PHE A 308 -26.76 20.43 19.10
N GLN A 309 -25.56 19.92 19.38
CA GLN A 309 -24.68 20.58 20.36
C GLN A 309 -23.87 21.73 19.74
N GLY A 310 -24.32 22.96 20.01
CA GLY A 310 -23.64 24.20 19.64
C GLY A 310 -22.25 24.35 20.26
N ARG A 311 -21.31 24.88 19.44
CA ARG A 311 -19.87 25.11 19.65
C ARG A 311 -19.07 23.91 20.21
N ALA A 312 -17.97 23.60 19.52
CA ALA A 312 -17.01 22.61 19.99
C ALA A 312 -16.38 23.07 21.31
N ASP A 313 -16.62 22.33 22.39
CA ASP A 313 -15.76 22.39 23.57
C ASP A 313 -14.36 21.94 23.14
N ALA A 314 -13.44 22.91 23.08
CA ALA A 314 -12.06 22.69 22.68
C ALA A 314 -11.34 21.74 23.66
N LEU A 315 -11.80 21.65 24.90
CA LEU A 315 -11.25 20.78 25.93
C LEU A 315 -11.79 19.34 25.80
N GLY A 316 -13.09 19.15 25.57
CA GLY A 316 -13.69 17.85 25.28
C GLY A 316 -13.09 17.17 24.03
N LEU A 317 -12.84 17.93 22.95
CA LEU A 317 -12.14 17.42 21.76
C LEU A 317 -10.69 17.03 22.10
N PHE A 318 -9.99 17.84 22.88
CA PHE A 318 -8.60 17.60 23.29
C PHE A 318 -8.44 16.28 24.04
N VAL A 319 -9.39 15.95 24.92
CA VAL A 319 -9.37 14.72 25.73
C VAL A 319 -9.73 13.48 24.90
N GLU A 320 -10.75 13.57 24.06
CA GLU A 320 -11.15 12.49 23.14
C GLU A 320 -10.06 12.15 22.11
N LEU A 321 -9.26 13.15 21.73
CA LEU A 321 -8.13 13.01 20.82
C LEU A 321 -6.86 12.49 21.49
N TYR A 322 -6.68 12.76 22.78
CA TYR A 322 -5.52 12.34 23.57
C TYR A 322 -5.48 10.81 23.78
N ASP A 323 -6.60 10.18 24.13
CA ASP A 323 -6.73 8.71 24.24
C ASP A 323 -6.37 8.00 22.92
N ASN A 324 -6.38 8.72 21.80
CA ASN A 324 -6.05 8.21 20.47
C ASN A 324 -4.65 8.62 19.95
N ALA A 325 -3.90 9.44 20.69
CA ALA A 325 -2.64 10.04 20.27
C ALA A 325 -1.45 9.54 21.11
N LEU A 326 -1.14 8.24 21.02
CA LEU A 326 0.10 7.69 21.56
C LEU A 326 1.19 7.59 20.48
N ARG A 327 2.17 8.52 20.50
CA ARG A 327 3.63 8.31 20.30
C ARG A 327 4.34 9.49 21.01
N ASP A 328 5.44 9.39 21.78
CA ASP A 328 6.54 8.40 21.79
C ASP A 328 7.21 8.20 23.18
N ALA A 329 8.19 7.28 23.23
CA ALA A 329 9.39 7.37 24.07
C ALA A 329 10.70 6.96 23.34
N GLU A 330 10.62 6.46 22.09
CA GLU A 330 11.72 5.75 21.39
C GLU A 330 12.05 6.33 19.99
N ARG A 331 11.84 7.64 19.77
CA ARG A 331 12.59 8.49 18.81
C ARG A 331 12.49 8.25 17.27
N ARG A 332 11.25 8.23 16.72
CA ARG A 332 10.67 9.01 15.56
C ARG A 332 11.40 9.17 14.19
N PRO A 333 10.73 9.46 13.02
CA PRO A 333 9.47 10.24 12.74
C PRO A 333 8.25 9.34 12.36
N ILE A 334 6.94 9.58 12.58
CA ILE A 334 6.02 10.74 12.50
C ILE A 334 6.19 11.51 11.19
N GLY A 335 5.19 11.48 10.30
CA GLY A 335 5.20 12.18 9.01
C GLY A 335 5.91 13.53 9.09
N ASN A 336 6.78 13.78 8.12
CA ASN A 336 7.76 14.85 8.09
C ASN A 336 7.15 16.21 8.52
N VAL A 337 7.26 16.55 9.82
CA VAL A 337 6.64 17.75 10.43
C VAL A 337 7.19 19.01 9.76
N GLU A 338 8.45 18.96 9.35
CA GLU A 338 9.09 19.98 8.53
C GLU A 338 8.41 20.10 7.16
N ALA A 339 8.19 19.00 6.43
CA ALA A 339 7.44 19.03 5.17
C ALA A 339 5.98 19.47 5.35
N HIS A 340 5.34 19.14 6.48
CA HIS A 340 3.99 19.61 6.81
C HIS A 340 3.98 21.13 7.02
N ALA A 341 4.91 21.67 7.82
CA ALA A 341 5.05 23.11 8.04
C ALA A 341 5.36 23.86 6.74
N LEU A 342 6.31 23.35 5.94
CA LEU A 342 6.69 23.92 4.64
C LEU A 342 5.57 23.87 3.61
N GLY A 343 4.83 22.75 3.56
CA GLY A 343 3.67 22.58 2.68
C GLY A 343 2.60 23.64 2.91
N ARG A 344 2.41 24.10 4.16
CA ARG A 344 1.36 25.07 4.51
C ARG A 344 1.58 26.45 3.86
N LEU A 345 2.78 27.00 4.01
CA LEU A 345 3.11 28.28 3.37
C LEU A 345 3.12 28.16 1.85
N ALA A 346 3.57 27.02 1.30
CA ALA A 346 3.50 26.76 -0.13
C ALA A 346 2.05 26.76 -0.63
N GLN A 347 1.12 26.11 0.08
CA GLN A 347 -0.30 26.09 -0.30
C GLN A 347 -0.96 27.47 -0.16
N SER A 348 -0.63 28.26 0.88
CA SER A 348 -1.07 29.66 0.98
C SER A 348 -0.59 30.51 -0.20
N TYR A 349 0.67 30.34 -0.61
CA TYR A 349 1.22 31.01 -1.79
C TYR A 349 0.52 30.56 -3.09
N MET A 350 0.27 29.26 -3.26
CA MET A 350 -0.48 28.73 -4.40
C MET A 350 -1.91 29.27 -4.45
N ALA A 351 -2.58 29.44 -3.30
CA ALA A 351 -3.91 30.04 -3.23
C ALA A 351 -3.88 31.52 -3.68
N LEU A 352 -2.88 32.30 -3.26
CA LEU A 352 -2.70 33.68 -3.75
C LEU A 352 -2.42 33.72 -5.26
N LYS A 353 -1.59 32.80 -5.76
CA LYS A 353 -1.31 32.68 -7.20
C LYS A 353 -2.54 32.28 -7.99
N LEU A 354 -3.41 31.45 -7.42
CA LEU A 354 -4.67 31.06 -8.03
C LEU A 354 -5.63 32.26 -8.13
N VAL A 355 -5.65 33.12 -7.13
CA VAL A 355 -6.40 34.39 -7.17
C VAL A 355 -5.85 35.32 -8.23
N GLU A 356 -4.52 35.45 -8.33
CA GLU A 356 -3.85 36.22 -9.41
C GLU A 356 -4.24 35.68 -10.79
N ALA A 357 -4.17 34.35 -10.98
CA ALA A 357 -4.59 33.71 -12.23
C ALA A 357 -6.08 33.96 -12.53
N ALA A 358 -6.96 33.82 -11.55
CA ALA A 358 -8.39 34.07 -11.73
C ALA A 358 -8.67 35.53 -12.12
N ARG A 359 -7.96 36.50 -11.52
CA ARG A 359 -8.03 37.92 -11.88
C ARG A 359 -7.57 38.14 -13.32
N ASP A 360 -6.39 37.64 -13.68
CA ASP A 360 -5.77 37.85 -14.99
C ASP A 360 -6.57 37.18 -16.12
N LEU A 361 -7.33 36.12 -15.80
CA LEU A 361 -8.25 35.45 -16.70
C LEU A 361 -9.64 36.10 -16.77
N GLY A 362 -9.92 37.12 -15.95
CA GLY A 362 -11.23 37.77 -15.87
C GLY A 362 -12.32 36.89 -15.25
N LEU A 363 -11.94 35.90 -14.44
CA LEU A 363 -12.87 34.96 -13.79
C LEU A 363 -13.45 35.49 -12.46
N LEU A 364 -12.94 36.63 -11.99
CA LEU A 364 -13.43 37.30 -10.79
C LEU A 364 -14.45 38.38 -11.17
N PRO A 365 -15.62 38.46 -10.49
CA PRO A 365 -16.60 39.49 -10.74
C PRO A 365 -16.08 40.89 -10.29
N PRO A 366 -16.51 41.99 -10.93
CA PRO A 366 -15.94 43.33 -10.73
C PRO A 366 -16.03 43.88 -9.30
N GLU A 367 -17.03 43.44 -8.52
CA GLU A 367 -17.26 43.84 -7.13
C GLU A 367 -17.18 42.65 -6.15
N GLY A 368 -16.55 41.54 -6.57
CA GLY A 368 -16.36 40.37 -5.72
C GLY A 368 -15.31 40.59 -4.64
N MET A 369 -15.63 40.22 -3.41
CA MET A 369 -14.69 40.16 -2.29
C MET A 369 -14.28 38.71 -2.03
N ILE A 370 -12.98 38.45 -1.90
CA ILE A 370 -12.49 37.13 -1.49
C ILE A 370 -12.70 36.94 0.00
N VAL A 371 -13.44 35.92 0.39
CA VAL A 371 -13.71 35.56 1.78
C VAL A 371 -13.29 34.12 2.05
N ALA A 372 -12.81 33.85 3.26
CA ALA A 372 -12.40 32.50 3.64
C ALA A 372 -13.57 31.73 4.27
N THR A 373 -13.86 30.55 3.72
CA THR A 373 -15.04 29.75 4.02
C THR A 373 -14.76 28.68 5.07
N ARG A 374 -15.52 28.68 6.16
CA ARG A 374 -15.36 27.70 7.26
C ARG A 374 -16.39 26.55 7.21
N ALA A 375 -17.60 26.82 6.72
CA ALA A 375 -18.76 25.92 6.84
C ALA A 375 -19.22 25.31 5.50
N MET A 376 -18.91 25.93 4.36
CA MET A 376 -19.36 25.47 3.04
C MET A 376 -18.68 24.16 2.59
N VAL A 377 -17.51 23.83 3.16
CA VAL A 377 -16.62 22.80 2.62
C VAL A 377 -16.09 21.86 3.72
N GLN A 378 -16.82 21.74 4.82
CA GLN A 378 -16.55 20.68 5.79
C GLN A 378 -16.83 19.33 5.15
N ASP A 379 -15.78 18.54 4.92
CA ASP A 379 -15.94 17.14 4.59
C ASP A 379 -16.49 16.43 5.83
N LYS A 380 -17.81 16.22 5.83
CA LYS A 380 -18.53 15.60 6.94
C LYS A 380 -18.14 14.13 7.13
N HIS A 381 -17.67 13.45 6.08
CA HIS A 381 -17.17 12.08 6.16
C HIS A 381 -15.74 12.04 6.73
N ALA A 382 -14.84 12.90 6.25
CA ALA A 382 -13.50 13.01 6.85
C ALA A 382 -13.56 13.54 8.30
N SER A 383 -14.52 14.42 8.63
CA SER A 383 -14.74 14.93 9.99
C SER A 383 -15.30 13.88 10.96
N GLN A 384 -15.97 12.83 10.46
CA GLN A 384 -16.40 11.67 11.25
C GLN A 384 -15.22 10.72 11.56
N GLU A 385 -14.23 10.66 10.67
CA GLU A 385 -13.05 9.79 10.78
C GLU A 385 -11.87 10.47 11.50
N PHE A 386 -11.75 11.80 11.35
CA PHE A 386 -10.75 12.68 11.95
C PHE A 386 -11.40 13.98 12.45
N PRO A 387 -11.43 14.22 13.78
CA PRO A 387 -11.98 15.46 14.31
C PRO A 387 -11.20 16.68 13.78
N ALA A 388 -11.91 17.68 13.26
CA ALA A 388 -11.37 18.90 12.65
C ALA A 388 -10.68 18.74 11.28
N ALA A 389 -10.98 17.71 10.48
CA ALA A 389 -10.63 17.69 9.06
C ALA A 389 -11.27 18.89 8.33
N HIS A 390 -10.46 19.83 7.88
CA HIS A 390 -10.87 20.98 7.07
C HIS A 390 -9.82 21.19 5.96
N ARG A 391 -10.24 21.78 4.83
CA ARG A 391 -9.34 22.12 3.74
C ARG A 391 -8.37 23.20 4.17
N LEU A 392 -7.09 23.03 3.81
CA LEU A 392 -6.03 23.97 4.12
C LEU A 392 -5.26 24.37 2.84
N PRO A 393 -4.85 25.65 2.72
CA PRO A 393 -5.21 26.75 3.61
C PRO A 393 -6.72 27.00 3.58
N ALA A 394 -7.26 27.85 4.47
CA ALA A 394 -8.70 28.12 4.49
C ALA A 394 -9.25 28.36 3.08
N ASP A 395 -10.21 27.51 2.67
CA ASP A 395 -10.77 27.54 1.33
C ASP A 395 -11.39 28.91 1.02
N LEU A 396 -11.19 29.41 -0.19
CA LEU A 396 -11.55 30.76 -0.57
C LEU A 396 -12.82 30.76 -1.42
N ALA A 397 -13.70 31.72 -1.19
CA ALA A 397 -14.86 32.00 -2.01
C ALA A 397 -14.89 33.47 -2.42
N VAL A 398 -15.54 33.74 -3.54
CA VAL A 398 -15.90 35.09 -3.96
C VAL A 398 -17.30 35.37 -3.42
N GLU A 399 -17.42 36.44 -2.64
CA GLU A 399 -18.68 36.99 -2.15
C GLU A 399 -19.04 38.24 -2.97
N THR A 400 -20.22 38.24 -3.57
CA THR A 400 -20.73 39.39 -4.34
C THR A 400 -21.55 40.33 -3.45
N PRO A 401 -21.79 41.59 -3.87
CA PRO A 401 -22.48 42.61 -3.05
C PRO A 401 -23.93 42.24 -2.64
N ASP A 402 -24.56 41.34 -3.39
CA ASP A 402 -25.88 40.76 -3.10
C ASP A 402 -25.82 39.66 -2.00
N GLY A 403 -24.63 39.35 -1.47
CA GLY A 403 -24.39 38.33 -0.46
C GLY A 403 -24.26 36.91 -1.02
N SER A 404 -24.27 36.73 -2.35
CA SER A 404 -24.05 35.41 -2.96
C SER A 404 -22.58 34.98 -2.79
N ARG A 405 -22.35 33.69 -2.53
CA ARG A 405 -21.00 33.14 -2.33
C ARG A 405 -20.74 31.96 -3.25
N ARG A 406 -19.63 32.02 -3.97
CA ARG A 406 -19.17 30.96 -4.88
C ARG A 406 -17.73 30.59 -4.58
N ARG A 407 -17.38 29.29 -4.51
CA ARG A 407 -15.99 28.90 -4.22
C ARG A 407 -15.06 29.38 -5.34
N LEU A 408 -13.84 29.78 -5.00
CA LEU A 408 -12.85 30.22 -5.99
C LEU A 408 -12.57 29.11 -7.02
N THR A 409 -12.51 27.85 -6.60
CA THR A 409 -12.38 26.69 -7.50
C THR A 409 -13.49 26.63 -8.54
N GLU A 410 -14.72 27.02 -8.18
CA GLU A 410 -15.87 26.97 -9.07
C GLU A 410 -15.86 28.07 -10.13
N SER A 411 -15.00 29.08 -10.01
CA SER A 411 -14.80 30.13 -11.02
C SER A 411 -14.02 29.64 -12.24
N PHE A 412 -13.27 28.55 -12.12
CA PHE A 412 -12.58 27.90 -13.25
C PHE A 412 -13.58 26.99 -13.98
N GLU A 413 -13.59 26.95 -15.30
CA GLU A 413 -14.53 26.19 -16.12
C GLU A 413 -14.03 24.77 -16.42
N VAL A 414 -12.70 24.57 -16.55
CA VAL A 414 -12.11 23.27 -16.85
C VAL A 414 -12.25 22.32 -15.65
N VAL A 415 -13.01 21.23 -15.82
CA VAL A 415 -13.30 20.26 -14.75
C VAL A 415 -12.02 19.66 -14.15
N LEU A 416 -11.01 19.35 -14.97
CA LEU A 416 -9.73 18.82 -14.48
C LEU A 416 -8.95 19.84 -13.65
N ASN A 417 -9.03 21.14 -13.99
CA ASN A 417 -8.44 22.21 -13.17
C ASN A 417 -9.11 22.26 -11.80
N ARG A 418 -10.45 22.16 -11.73
CA ARG A 418 -11.17 22.12 -10.45
C ARG A 418 -10.70 20.99 -9.54
N VAL A 419 -10.51 19.79 -10.10
CA VAL A 419 -10.01 18.62 -9.38
C VAL A 419 -8.59 18.83 -8.89
N ALA A 420 -7.70 19.38 -9.74
CA ALA A 420 -6.31 19.66 -9.37
C ALA A 420 -6.21 20.74 -8.27
N ILE A 421 -6.97 21.83 -8.40
CA ILE A 421 -7.06 22.90 -7.39
C ILE A 421 -7.50 22.34 -6.04
N ASP A 422 -8.56 21.53 -6.04
CA ASP A 422 -9.09 20.93 -4.80
C ASP A 422 -8.14 19.89 -4.18
N ARG A 423 -7.34 19.21 -5.00
CA ARG A 423 -6.40 18.17 -4.53
C ARG A 423 -5.06 18.73 -4.06
N GLU A 424 -4.52 19.72 -4.75
CA GLU A 424 -3.12 20.17 -4.57
C GLU A 424 -3.02 21.53 -3.85
N ILE A 425 -4.02 22.42 -4.02
CA ILE A 425 -4.03 23.78 -3.43
C ILE A 425 -4.88 23.82 -2.16
N PHE A 426 -6.14 23.41 -2.23
CA PHE A 426 -7.07 23.37 -1.09
C PHE A 426 -7.23 21.96 -0.51
N SER A 427 -6.13 21.20 -0.50
CA SER A 427 -6.13 19.82 -0.04
C SER A 427 -6.58 19.73 1.42
N GLY A 428 -7.15 18.58 1.81
CA GLY A 428 -7.24 18.26 3.23
C GLY A 428 -5.85 18.16 3.85
N THR A 429 -5.77 18.28 5.17
CA THR A 429 -4.55 17.95 5.91
C THR A 429 -4.19 16.47 5.71
N ASP A 430 -2.89 16.14 5.76
CA ASP A 430 -2.45 14.74 5.72
C ASP A 430 -3.15 13.92 6.81
N ARG A 431 -3.52 12.67 6.50
CA ARG A 431 -4.21 11.74 7.41
C ARG A 431 -3.37 11.33 8.64
N LEU A 432 -2.16 11.87 8.78
CA LEU A 432 -1.05 11.27 9.52
C LEU A 432 -0.88 11.77 10.97
N SER A 433 -1.38 12.95 11.38
CA SER A 433 -1.33 13.37 12.79
C SER A 433 -2.53 14.22 13.21
N ARG A 434 -3.41 13.65 14.03
CA ARG A 434 -4.60 14.33 14.57
C ARG A 434 -4.24 15.59 15.36
N LEU A 435 -3.07 15.65 16.01
CA LEU A 435 -2.61 16.83 16.74
C LEU A 435 -2.18 17.98 15.82
N ALA A 436 -1.59 17.68 14.66
CA ALA A 436 -1.26 18.70 13.65
C ALA A 436 -2.54 19.34 13.07
N ASN A 437 -3.57 18.54 12.82
CA ASN A 437 -4.87 19.03 12.31
C ASN A 437 -5.60 19.93 13.32
N VAL A 438 -5.49 19.63 14.61
CA VAL A 438 -6.00 20.49 15.70
C VAL A 438 -5.24 21.79 15.76
N LEU A 439 -3.91 21.73 15.66
CA LEU A 439 -3.06 22.90 15.65
C LEU A 439 -3.41 23.82 14.47
N ASP A 440 -3.54 23.26 13.27
CA ASP A 440 -3.92 23.99 12.06
C ASP A 440 -5.28 24.70 12.25
N SER A 441 -6.27 24.02 12.84
CA SER A 441 -7.57 24.62 13.18
C SER A 441 -7.47 25.77 14.19
N TRP A 442 -6.51 25.68 15.12
CA TRP A 442 -6.23 26.73 16.09
C TRP A 442 -5.53 27.93 15.44
N LEU A 443 -4.57 27.71 14.55
CA LEU A 443 -3.89 28.74 13.76
C LEU A 443 -4.90 29.52 12.89
N GLU A 444 -5.81 28.81 12.23
CA GLU A 444 -6.91 29.41 11.46
C GLU A 444 -7.84 30.26 12.33
N SER A 445 -8.12 29.80 13.55
CA SER A 445 -8.92 30.54 14.53
C SER A 445 -8.16 31.72 15.16
N ALA A 446 -6.82 31.65 15.18
CA ALA A 446 -5.93 32.67 15.75
C ALA A 446 -5.67 33.85 14.80
N GLY A 447 -6.08 33.76 13.52
CA GLY A 447 -6.03 34.89 12.62
C GLY A 447 -5.73 34.54 11.16
N MET A 448 -5.19 33.35 10.88
CA MET A 448 -4.72 33.01 9.53
C MET A 448 -5.76 33.13 8.44
N ARG A 449 -6.99 32.76 8.74
CA ARG A 449 -8.13 32.94 7.84
C ARG A 449 -8.30 34.38 7.37
N LYS A 450 -8.19 35.33 8.30
CA LYS A 450 -8.32 36.76 8.02
C LYS A 450 -7.11 37.26 7.24
N THR A 451 -5.92 36.82 7.63
CA THR A 451 -4.65 37.16 6.96
C THR A 451 -4.67 36.72 5.49
N LEU A 452 -5.05 35.46 5.22
CA LEU A 452 -5.10 34.91 3.88
C LEU A 452 -6.15 35.62 3.02
N ALA A 453 -7.35 35.86 3.56
CA ALA A 453 -8.38 36.62 2.84
C ALA A 453 -7.92 38.07 2.55
N HIS A 454 -7.21 38.70 3.48
CA HIS A 454 -6.67 40.05 3.26
C HIS A 454 -5.63 40.07 2.13
N GLY A 455 -4.66 39.15 2.15
CA GLY A 455 -3.68 39.01 1.08
C GLY A 455 -4.32 38.67 -0.27
N ALA A 456 -5.31 37.77 -0.27
CA ALA A 456 -6.04 37.39 -1.47
C ALA A 456 -6.80 38.58 -2.08
N ASN A 457 -7.45 39.41 -1.27
CA ASN A 457 -8.11 40.62 -1.77
C ASN A 457 -7.10 41.64 -2.33
N ALA A 458 -5.95 41.83 -1.67
CA ALA A 458 -4.92 42.74 -2.17
C ALA A 458 -4.40 42.31 -3.55
N VAL A 459 -4.27 41.00 -3.78
CA VAL A 459 -3.94 40.43 -5.09
C VAL A 459 -5.10 40.56 -6.08
N ALA A 460 -6.33 40.21 -5.67
CA ALA A 460 -7.53 40.26 -6.53
C ALA A 460 -7.79 41.67 -7.08
N TYR A 461 -7.63 42.71 -6.26
CA TYR A 461 -7.82 44.10 -6.68
C TYR A 461 -6.61 44.70 -7.42
N GLY A 462 -5.51 43.95 -7.56
CA GLY A 462 -4.30 44.43 -8.24
C GLY A 462 -3.45 45.42 -7.43
N ASN A 463 -3.73 45.59 -6.14
CA ASN A 463 -2.98 46.48 -5.26
C ASN A 463 -1.59 45.95 -4.91
N MET A 464 -1.40 44.63 -4.95
CA MET A 464 -0.14 43.95 -4.62
C MET A 464 0.10 42.77 -5.57
N SER A 465 1.38 42.47 -5.83
CA SER A 465 1.75 41.19 -6.45
C SER A 465 1.57 40.05 -5.46
N THR A 466 1.49 38.81 -5.95
CA THR A 466 1.45 37.64 -5.04
C THR A 466 2.66 37.57 -4.11
N ASP A 467 3.85 37.94 -4.59
CA ASP A 467 5.07 37.91 -3.77
C ASP A 467 5.04 38.97 -2.67
N ALA A 468 4.53 40.17 -2.97
CA ALA A 468 4.35 41.23 -1.98
C ALA A 468 3.27 40.86 -0.96
N ALA A 469 2.12 40.34 -1.41
CA ALA A 469 1.06 39.88 -0.52
C ALA A 469 1.52 38.73 0.38
N MET A 470 2.36 37.82 -0.13
CA MET A 470 2.96 36.76 0.68
C MET A 470 3.87 37.34 1.77
N SER A 471 4.81 38.22 1.41
CA SER A 471 5.84 38.69 2.35
C SER A 471 5.40 39.80 3.30
N GLU A 472 4.45 40.64 2.90
CA GLU A 472 4.02 41.78 3.72
C GLU A 472 2.76 41.47 4.53
N ILE A 473 1.96 40.48 4.12
CA ILE A 473 0.68 40.14 4.78
C ILE A 473 0.68 38.71 5.33
N VAL A 474 0.91 37.70 4.47
CA VAL A 474 0.69 36.29 4.84
C VAL A 474 1.77 35.75 5.79
N GLU A 475 3.06 35.93 5.48
CA GLU A 475 4.18 35.48 6.33
C GLU A 475 4.15 36.16 7.72
N PRO A 476 3.98 37.49 7.86
CA PRO A 476 3.85 38.13 9.18
C PRO A 476 2.61 37.67 9.96
N GLY A 477 1.48 37.51 9.27
CA GLY A 477 0.25 37.02 9.91
C GLY A 477 0.34 35.56 10.34
N TYR A 478 1.11 34.74 9.62
CA TYR A 478 1.43 33.36 10.00
C TYR A 478 2.24 33.30 11.28
N ALA A 479 3.32 34.08 11.37
CA ALA A 479 4.10 34.20 12.60
C ALA A 479 3.23 34.67 13.79
N ALA A 480 2.36 35.66 13.59
CA ALA A 480 1.45 36.15 14.63
C ALA A 480 0.44 35.09 15.10
N ALA A 481 -0.13 34.31 14.17
CA ALA A 481 -1.08 33.24 14.49
C ALA A 481 -0.41 32.08 15.24
N VAL A 482 0.83 31.74 14.90
CA VAL A 482 1.65 30.74 15.62
C VAL A 482 1.89 31.20 17.06
N ALA A 483 2.30 32.45 17.27
CA ALA A 483 2.51 33.02 18.60
C ALA A 483 1.24 33.01 19.47
N ALA A 484 0.11 33.47 18.91
CA ALA A 484 -1.18 33.50 19.61
C ALA A 484 -1.68 32.09 19.98
N THR A 485 -1.45 31.10 19.10
CA THR A 485 -1.78 29.69 19.33
C THR A 485 -0.94 29.10 20.46
N GLY A 486 0.36 29.42 20.53
CA GLY A 486 1.24 29.03 21.64
C GLY A 486 0.80 29.58 22.99
N THR A 487 0.41 30.86 23.06
CA THR A 487 -0.15 31.46 24.29
C THR A 487 -1.44 30.76 24.74
N ARG A 488 -2.32 30.44 23.79
CA ARG A 488 -3.59 29.75 24.06
C ARG A 488 -3.36 28.33 24.60
N LEU A 489 -2.40 27.59 24.03
CA LEU A 489 -2.03 26.26 24.50
C LEU A 489 -1.55 26.29 25.96
N SER A 490 -0.65 27.22 26.28
CA SER A 490 -0.10 27.37 27.63
C SER A 490 -1.18 27.76 28.65
N ARG A 491 -2.07 28.69 28.31
CA ARG A 491 -3.19 29.10 29.17
C ARG A 491 -4.14 27.93 29.48
N ASN A 492 -4.48 27.15 28.45
CA ASN A 492 -5.41 26.03 28.61
C ASN A 492 -4.80 24.92 29.49
N MET A 493 -3.51 24.64 29.36
CA MET A 493 -2.81 23.68 30.23
C MET A 493 -2.74 24.14 31.68
N ALA A 494 -2.44 25.42 31.93
CA ALA A 494 -2.40 25.98 33.28
C ALA A 494 -3.78 25.98 33.98
N ILE A 495 -4.88 26.02 33.23
CA ILE A 495 -6.24 25.85 33.77
C ILE A 495 -6.47 24.38 34.13
N ALA A 496 -6.11 23.45 33.22
CA ALA A 496 -6.27 22.02 33.44
C ALA A 496 -5.43 21.47 34.61
N GLU A 497 -4.21 21.97 34.80
CA GLU A 497 -3.32 21.61 35.91
C GLU A 497 -3.86 22.11 37.26
N ARG A 498 -4.31 23.38 37.33
CA ARG A 498 -4.91 23.94 38.56
C ARG A 498 -6.16 23.18 39.00
N MET A 499 -6.97 22.75 38.05
CA MET A 499 -8.17 21.93 38.32
C MET A 499 -7.81 20.52 38.82
N ALA A 500 -6.74 19.91 38.29
CA ALA A 500 -6.29 18.57 38.72
C ALA A 500 -5.71 18.58 40.14
N ILE A 501 -4.96 19.64 40.48
CA ILE A 501 -4.39 19.82 41.82
C ILE A 501 -5.51 20.03 42.84
N SER A 502 -6.57 20.79 42.51
CA SER A 502 -7.68 21.01 43.45
C SER A 502 -8.49 19.74 43.73
N THR A 503 -8.57 18.81 42.78
CA THR A 503 -9.24 17.52 42.96
C THR A 503 -8.43 16.50 43.78
N MET A 504 -7.13 16.71 43.97
CA MET A 504 -6.26 15.85 44.78
C MET A 504 -6.24 16.24 46.27
N ILE A 505 -6.79 17.40 46.63
CA ILE A 505 -6.88 17.85 48.02
C ILE A 505 -8.17 17.29 48.62
N VAL A 506 -8.02 16.18 49.34
CA VAL A 506 -9.09 15.51 50.09
C VAL A 506 -9.00 15.87 51.57
N ASP A 507 -10.15 15.90 52.24
CA ASP A 507 -10.23 16.08 53.68
C ASP A 507 -9.86 14.80 54.44
N HIS A 508 -9.93 14.84 55.78
CA HIS A 508 -9.62 13.72 56.67
C HIS A 508 -10.50 12.47 56.47
N ARG A 509 -11.58 12.56 55.68
CA ARG A 509 -12.48 11.44 55.33
C ARG A 509 -12.26 10.94 53.90
N GLY A 510 -11.32 11.53 53.16
CA GLY A 510 -11.04 11.21 51.76
C GLY A 510 -11.94 11.94 50.77
N GLU A 511 -12.71 12.94 51.20
CA GLU A 511 -13.62 13.69 50.35
C GLU A 511 -12.97 14.98 49.81
N PRO A 512 -13.09 15.33 48.52
CA PRO A 512 -12.47 16.53 47.96
C PRO A 512 -12.96 17.81 48.66
N VAL A 513 -12.03 18.67 49.10
CA VAL A 513 -12.31 19.88 49.92
C VAL A 513 -13.18 20.92 49.20
N ARG A 514 -13.35 20.82 47.87
CA ARG A 514 -14.30 21.64 47.09
C ARG A 514 -15.11 20.77 46.13
N ALA A 515 -16.41 20.62 46.40
CA ALA A 515 -17.37 20.13 45.43
C ALA A 515 -17.79 21.27 44.49
N MET A 516 -17.35 21.23 43.23
CA MET A 516 -17.96 22.02 42.16
C MET A 516 -18.64 21.07 41.18
N LEU A 517 -19.81 21.50 40.66
CA LEU A 517 -20.61 20.78 39.67
C LEU A 517 -19.74 20.24 38.53
N ASP A 518 -19.82 18.94 38.34
CA ASP A 518 -19.09 18.16 37.34
C ASP A 518 -19.65 18.44 35.94
N ASP A 519 -19.31 19.60 35.38
CA ASP A 519 -19.76 20.00 34.05
C ASP A 519 -18.75 19.65 32.95
N LEU A 520 -17.66 18.94 33.28
CA LEU A 520 -16.64 18.52 32.32
C LEU A 520 -16.32 17.03 32.46
N ARG A 521 -16.82 16.27 31.48
CA ARG A 521 -16.71 14.82 31.24
C ARG A 521 -15.27 14.32 31.06
N LEU A 522 -14.42 14.52 32.06
CA LEU A 522 -13.01 14.13 32.05
C LEU A 522 -12.79 12.97 33.02
N ARG A 523 -13.24 11.77 32.62
CA ARG A 523 -12.87 10.53 33.34
C ARG A 523 -11.47 10.08 32.92
N THR A 524 -10.41 10.72 33.42
CA THR A 524 -9.04 10.14 33.38
C THR A 524 -8.16 10.74 34.47
N ALA A 525 -7.49 9.86 35.21
CA ALA A 525 -6.74 10.15 36.44
C ALA A 525 -5.26 10.57 36.24
N ASP A 526 -4.76 10.76 35.01
CA ASP A 526 -3.30 10.82 34.75
C ASP A 526 -2.78 12.21 34.31
N LEU A 527 -1.97 12.84 35.17
CA LEU A 527 -1.34 14.15 34.97
C LEU A 527 -0.15 14.10 33.97
N GLN A 528 0.54 12.95 33.89
CA GLN A 528 1.75 12.78 33.05
C GLN A 528 1.41 12.82 31.56
N ASN A 529 0.23 12.28 31.27
CA ASN A 529 -0.37 12.26 29.95
C ASN A 529 -0.61 13.66 29.38
N ARG A 530 -1.06 14.59 30.22
CA ARG A 530 -1.30 16.00 29.86
C ARG A 530 0.01 16.74 29.55
N ALA A 531 1.06 16.51 30.34
CA ALA A 531 2.37 17.11 30.13
C ALA A 531 3.02 16.67 28.79
N ARG A 532 2.82 15.40 28.39
CA ARG A 532 3.33 14.88 27.11
C ARG A 532 2.64 15.50 25.91
N ALA A 533 1.31 15.67 25.94
CA ALA A 533 0.55 16.31 24.86
C ALA A 533 1.00 17.76 24.63
N LYS A 534 1.21 18.50 25.72
CA LYS A 534 1.75 19.86 25.67
C LYS A 534 3.12 19.89 24.97
N SER A 535 4.04 19.03 25.39
CA SER A 535 5.40 18.94 24.83
C SER A 535 5.40 18.67 23.32
N MET A 536 4.51 17.79 22.83
CA MET A 536 4.40 17.49 21.41
C MET A 536 3.83 18.65 20.59
N MET A 537 2.79 19.33 21.09
CA MET A 537 2.23 20.49 20.40
C MET A 537 3.20 21.68 20.43
N ASP A 538 3.93 21.86 21.53
CA ASP A 538 5.02 22.84 21.62
C ASP A 538 6.11 22.54 20.58
N ALA A 539 6.45 21.26 20.36
CA ALA A 539 7.42 20.85 19.34
C ALA A 539 6.92 21.11 17.90
N ILE A 540 5.65 20.84 17.61
CA ILE A 540 5.07 21.16 16.29
C ILE A 540 5.03 22.67 16.09
N LEU A 541 4.56 23.44 17.07
CA LEU A 541 4.56 24.91 17.01
C LEU A 541 5.96 25.48 16.82
N THR A 542 6.96 24.90 17.49
CA THR A 542 8.36 25.33 17.35
C THR A 542 8.87 25.06 15.95
N GLU A 543 8.58 23.89 15.36
CA GLU A 543 8.97 23.57 14.00
C GLU A 543 8.22 24.45 12.97
N THR A 544 6.91 24.65 13.15
CA THR A 544 6.13 25.59 12.33
C THR A 544 6.65 27.02 12.41
N ALA A 545 7.12 27.46 13.59
CA ALA A 545 7.70 28.78 13.77
C ALA A 545 9.08 28.94 13.10
N ARG A 546 9.82 27.85 12.85
CA ARG A 546 11.11 27.89 12.14
C ARG A 546 10.94 28.12 10.63
N HIS A 547 9.80 27.72 10.09
CA HIS A 547 9.47 27.83 8.67
C HIS A 547 8.34 28.84 8.48
N ASP A 548 8.56 30.08 8.92
CA ASP A 548 7.59 31.19 8.80
C ASP A 548 7.69 31.97 7.47
N ARG A 549 8.67 31.61 6.63
CA ARG A 549 8.91 32.22 5.31
C ARG A 549 9.11 31.18 4.23
N LEU A 550 8.67 31.49 3.01
CA LEU A 550 8.83 30.65 1.83
C LEU A 550 9.94 31.19 0.94
N ASP A 551 11.00 30.40 0.71
CA ASP A 551 12.12 30.80 -0.14
C ASP A 551 11.77 30.91 -1.64
N ALA A 552 12.66 31.53 -2.42
CA ALA A 552 12.44 31.84 -3.82
C ALA A 552 12.37 30.59 -4.73
N GLU A 553 13.02 29.50 -4.37
CA GLU A 553 12.96 28.26 -5.15
C GLU A 553 11.60 27.57 -4.97
N ARG A 554 11.12 27.50 -3.72
CA ARG A 554 9.81 26.94 -3.39
C ARG A 554 8.66 27.78 -3.93
N ARG A 555 8.78 29.11 -3.93
CA ARG A 555 7.81 30.00 -4.60
C ARG A 555 7.74 29.71 -6.11
N ARG A 556 8.87 29.50 -6.77
CA ARG A 556 8.90 29.13 -8.20
C ARG A 556 8.20 27.79 -8.43
N ALA A 557 8.54 26.76 -7.67
CA ALA A 557 7.93 25.43 -7.78
C ALA A 557 6.40 25.47 -7.54
N ALA A 558 5.96 26.18 -6.49
CA ALA A 558 4.54 26.38 -6.18
C ALA A 558 3.80 27.13 -7.31
N GLY A 559 4.45 28.10 -7.95
CA GLY A 559 3.88 28.88 -9.04
C GLY A 559 3.70 28.10 -10.36
N GLU A 560 4.48 27.05 -10.60
CA GLU A 560 4.40 26.26 -11.85
C GLU A 560 3.08 25.50 -11.98
N LEU A 561 2.58 24.92 -10.87
CA LEU A 561 1.28 24.25 -10.85
C LEU A 561 0.15 25.19 -11.27
N VAL A 562 0.12 26.39 -10.67
CA VAL A 562 -0.91 27.40 -10.96
C VAL A 562 -0.79 27.94 -12.38
N ARG A 563 0.44 28.10 -12.89
CA ARG A 563 0.66 28.45 -14.29
C ARG A 563 0.03 27.43 -15.23
N GLY A 564 0.22 26.14 -14.97
CA GLY A 564 -0.41 25.06 -15.75
C GLY A 564 -1.94 25.11 -15.69
N ILE A 565 -2.52 25.40 -14.52
CA ILE A 565 -3.97 25.61 -14.36
C ILE A 565 -4.45 26.79 -15.22
N ALA A 566 -3.76 27.93 -15.14
CA ALA A 566 -4.11 29.12 -15.90
C ALA A 566 -4.00 28.89 -17.42
N ASP A 567 -2.95 28.21 -17.88
CA ASP A 567 -2.75 27.87 -19.29
C ASP A 567 -3.85 26.93 -19.78
N ASN A 568 -4.21 25.91 -19.01
CA ASN A 568 -5.34 25.03 -19.32
C ASN A 568 -6.64 25.81 -19.45
N GLU A 569 -6.88 26.76 -18.54
CA GLU A 569 -8.09 27.57 -18.53
C GLU A 569 -8.17 28.47 -19.78
N ARG A 570 -7.06 29.12 -20.17
CA ARG A 570 -6.97 29.90 -21.41
C ARG A 570 -7.21 29.03 -22.66
N ASN A 571 -6.70 27.80 -22.64
CA ASN A 571 -6.71 26.93 -23.82
C ASN A 571 -8.00 26.11 -23.98
N LEU A 572 -8.68 25.80 -22.88
CA LEU A 572 -9.80 24.84 -22.82
C LEU A 572 -11.12 25.42 -22.28
N GLY A 573 -11.13 26.67 -21.77
CA GLY A 573 -12.34 27.35 -21.27
C GLY A 573 -13.44 27.60 -22.33
N ALA A 574 -14.68 27.68 -21.87
CA ALA A 574 -15.92 27.77 -22.65
C ALA A 574 -16.02 29.03 -23.53
N ASN A 575 -15.23 30.08 -23.28
CA ASN A 575 -15.15 31.24 -24.18
C ASN A 575 -14.56 30.91 -25.56
N ARG A 576 -13.97 29.73 -25.77
CA ARG A 576 -13.72 29.16 -27.11
C ARG A 576 -14.66 28.04 -27.53
N ALA A 577 -15.51 27.50 -26.65
CA ALA A 577 -16.53 26.52 -27.05
C ALA A 577 -17.59 27.15 -27.98
N ARG A 578 -17.85 28.46 -27.84
CA ARG A 578 -18.65 29.24 -28.80
C ARG A 578 -17.96 29.45 -30.16
N GLU A 579 -16.63 29.53 -30.19
CA GLU A 579 -15.85 29.59 -31.45
C GLU A 579 -15.65 28.21 -32.10
N ARG A 580 -15.71 27.11 -31.32
CA ARG A 580 -15.60 25.73 -31.85
C ARG A 580 -16.89 25.21 -32.50
N GLY A 581 -18.00 25.95 -32.41
CA GLY A 581 -19.24 25.64 -33.11
C GLY A 581 -19.13 25.68 -34.65
N THR A 582 -18.04 26.24 -35.20
CA THR A 582 -17.83 26.40 -36.65
C THR A 582 -16.66 25.61 -37.24
N ALA A 583 -15.89 24.85 -36.46
CA ALA A 583 -14.73 24.10 -36.97
C ALA A 583 -14.88 22.58 -36.78
N ARG A 584 -15.74 21.95 -37.58
CA ARG A 584 -15.88 20.48 -37.65
C ARG A 584 -14.89 19.81 -38.64
N SER A 585 -13.69 20.37 -38.88
CA SER A 585 -12.75 19.87 -39.89
C SER A 585 -11.36 19.37 -39.42
N ASP A 586 -11.00 19.45 -38.13
CA ASP A 586 -9.59 19.35 -37.71
C ASP A 586 -9.19 18.05 -36.96
N VAL A 587 -10.05 17.02 -36.98
CA VAL A 587 -9.80 15.77 -36.25
C VAL A 587 -9.39 14.63 -37.20
N LEU A 588 -8.27 13.95 -36.89
CA LEU A 588 -7.75 12.84 -37.68
C LEU A 588 -8.38 11.49 -37.29
N VAL A 589 -8.53 11.24 -35.98
CA VAL A 589 -9.32 10.12 -35.45
C VAL A 589 -10.23 10.65 -34.34
N PRO A 590 -11.56 10.57 -34.48
CA PRO A 590 -12.47 11.06 -33.46
C PRO A 590 -12.45 10.17 -32.22
N ALA A 591 -12.62 10.82 -31.06
CA ALA A 591 -12.97 10.13 -29.84
C ALA A 591 -14.35 9.45 -29.99
N ARG A 592 -14.49 8.27 -29.38
CA ARG A 592 -15.73 7.51 -29.34
C ARG A 592 -15.94 6.96 -27.94
N ASP A 593 -17.17 7.07 -27.45
CA ASP A 593 -17.58 6.36 -26.25
C ASP A 593 -18.10 4.98 -26.64
N LEU A 594 -17.38 3.94 -26.22
CA LEU A 594 -17.84 2.57 -26.32
C LEU A 594 -18.74 2.24 -25.13
N PRO A 595 -19.95 1.69 -25.34
CA PRO A 595 -20.83 1.29 -24.24
C PRO A 595 -20.19 0.16 -23.41
N ASP A 596 -20.66 -0.02 -22.18
CA ASP A 596 -20.27 -1.17 -21.35
C ASP A 596 -20.73 -2.49 -22.00
N LEU A 597 -19.99 -3.57 -21.74
CA LEU A 597 -20.39 -4.90 -22.22
C LEU A 597 -21.69 -5.34 -21.55
N SER A 598 -22.60 -5.88 -22.36
CA SER A 598 -23.76 -6.61 -21.87
C SER A 598 -23.36 -7.96 -21.27
N GLU A 599 -24.19 -8.51 -20.39
CA GLU A 599 -23.98 -9.85 -19.82
C GLU A 599 -23.94 -10.95 -20.90
N VAL A 600 -24.65 -10.76 -22.02
CA VAL A 600 -24.62 -11.70 -23.15
C VAL A 600 -23.22 -11.71 -23.79
N GLU A 601 -22.64 -10.54 -24.05
CA GLU A 601 -21.30 -10.42 -24.63
C GLU A 601 -20.21 -10.96 -23.68
N ILE A 602 -20.35 -10.74 -22.38
CA ILE A 602 -19.43 -11.31 -21.38
C ILE A 602 -19.53 -12.84 -21.40
N THR A 603 -20.75 -13.38 -21.43
CA THR A 603 -20.99 -14.82 -21.46
C THR A 603 -20.41 -15.48 -22.72
N ASP A 604 -20.59 -14.87 -23.89
CA ASP A 604 -20.03 -15.40 -25.14
C ASP A 604 -18.50 -15.35 -25.16
N ARG A 605 -17.89 -14.28 -24.60
CA ARG A 605 -16.43 -14.20 -24.44
C ARG A 605 -15.89 -15.24 -23.44
N LEU A 606 -16.63 -15.53 -22.37
CA LEU A 606 -16.28 -16.60 -21.41
C LEU A 606 -16.36 -17.98 -22.06
N ARG A 607 -17.37 -18.24 -22.91
CA ARG A 607 -17.47 -19.50 -23.68
C ARG A 607 -16.26 -19.71 -24.59
N GLY A 608 -15.80 -18.64 -25.24
CA GLY A 608 -14.61 -18.64 -26.11
C GLY A 608 -13.25 -18.67 -25.39
N SER A 609 -13.20 -18.64 -24.06
CA SER A 609 -11.92 -18.67 -23.32
C SER A 609 -11.28 -20.05 -23.38
N ALA A 610 -10.06 -20.12 -23.92
CA ALA A 610 -9.27 -21.35 -23.99
C ALA A 610 -8.99 -21.94 -22.60
N ARG A 611 -8.71 -21.08 -21.61
CA ARG A 611 -8.48 -21.51 -20.22
C ARG A 611 -9.70 -22.19 -19.61
N LEU A 612 -10.90 -21.64 -19.86
CA LEU A 612 -12.13 -22.27 -19.38
C LEU A 612 -12.45 -23.54 -20.16
N ALA A 613 -12.07 -23.62 -21.44
CA ALA A 613 -12.20 -24.85 -22.23
C ALA A 613 -11.34 -25.99 -21.65
N ASP A 614 -10.09 -25.72 -21.28
CA ASP A 614 -9.20 -26.72 -20.66
C ASP A 614 -9.77 -27.23 -19.33
N LYS A 615 -10.31 -26.31 -18.51
CA LYS A 615 -10.94 -26.66 -17.23
C LYS A 615 -12.24 -27.46 -17.41
N ARG A 616 -13.05 -27.14 -18.42
CA ARG A 616 -14.22 -27.97 -18.78
C ARG A 616 -13.80 -29.38 -19.19
N ALA A 617 -12.75 -29.51 -20.00
CA ALA A 617 -12.23 -30.81 -20.40
C ALA A 617 -11.69 -31.63 -19.21
N GLU A 618 -11.04 -30.98 -18.24
CA GLU A 618 -10.61 -31.60 -16.98
C GLU A 618 -11.82 -32.10 -16.17
N ILE A 619 -12.86 -31.28 -16.04
CA ILE A 619 -14.11 -31.64 -15.35
C ILE A 619 -14.80 -32.81 -16.06
N ASP A 620 -14.91 -32.81 -17.39
CA ASP A 620 -15.53 -33.89 -18.16
C ASP A 620 -14.79 -35.22 -17.96
N ASN A 621 -13.46 -35.19 -17.88
CA ASN A 621 -12.65 -36.37 -17.62
C ASN A 621 -12.86 -36.90 -16.19
N LEU A 622 -12.85 -36.02 -15.19
CA LEU A 622 -13.12 -36.38 -13.80
C LEU A 622 -14.57 -36.87 -13.61
N SER A 623 -15.53 -36.29 -14.33
CA SER A 623 -16.93 -36.70 -14.34
C SER A 623 -17.08 -38.12 -14.87
N ARG A 624 -16.36 -38.48 -15.93
CA ARG A 624 -16.30 -39.86 -16.44
C ARG A 624 -15.77 -40.84 -15.40
N LEU A 625 -14.74 -40.47 -14.64
CA LEU A 625 -14.15 -41.34 -13.61
C LEU A 625 -15.07 -41.52 -12.40
N VAL A 626 -15.88 -40.53 -12.06
CA VAL A 626 -16.76 -40.57 -10.87
C VAL A 626 -18.13 -41.17 -11.20
N PHE A 627 -18.73 -40.83 -12.34
CA PHE A 627 -20.11 -41.20 -12.69
C PHE A 627 -20.20 -42.19 -13.85
N GLY A 628 -19.08 -42.53 -14.50
CA GLY A 628 -19.10 -43.33 -15.73
C GLY A 628 -19.63 -42.58 -16.95
N ASN A 629 -19.98 -41.30 -16.80
CA ASN A 629 -20.52 -40.44 -17.84
C ASN A 629 -19.86 -39.07 -17.75
N SER A 630 -19.18 -38.63 -18.82
CA SER A 630 -18.50 -37.34 -18.86
C SER A 630 -19.45 -36.14 -18.80
N GLN A 631 -20.74 -36.34 -19.08
CA GLN A 631 -21.75 -35.28 -19.10
C GLN A 631 -22.59 -35.22 -17.82
N ALA A 632 -22.28 -36.03 -16.81
CA ALA A 632 -23.08 -36.10 -15.58
C ALA A 632 -23.12 -34.78 -14.80
N VAL A 633 -22.14 -33.89 -15.01
CA VAL A 633 -22.05 -32.59 -14.35
C VAL A 633 -22.18 -31.40 -15.31
N SER A 634 -22.49 -31.60 -16.59
CA SER A 634 -22.52 -30.51 -17.58
C SER A 634 -23.54 -29.43 -17.24
N ALA A 635 -24.73 -29.83 -16.79
CA ALA A 635 -25.76 -28.88 -16.35
C ALA A 635 -25.36 -28.10 -15.08
N LEU A 636 -24.46 -28.65 -14.24
CA LEU A 636 -23.89 -27.91 -13.10
C LEU A 636 -22.87 -26.90 -13.61
N VAL A 637 -21.96 -27.33 -14.50
CA VAL A 637 -20.93 -26.48 -15.10
C VAL A 637 -21.54 -25.28 -15.85
N GLU A 638 -22.65 -25.48 -16.57
CA GLU A 638 -23.37 -24.41 -17.25
C GLU A 638 -23.99 -23.39 -16.30
N ARG A 639 -24.33 -23.79 -15.07
CA ARG A 639 -24.88 -22.91 -14.03
C ARG A 639 -23.80 -22.19 -13.22
N ILE A 640 -22.53 -22.53 -13.41
CA ILE A 640 -21.41 -21.85 -12.74
C ILE A 640 -21.19 -20.50 -13.42
N THR A 641 -21.60 -19.45 -12.73
CA THR A 641 -21.45 -18.05 -13.11
C THR A 641 -20.26 -17.36 -12.40
N GLY A 642 -19.67 -17.99 -11.40
CA GLY A 642 -18.55 -17.47 -10.61
C GLY A 642 -18.13 -18.41 -9.45
N ALA A 643 -17.28 -17.95 -8.54
CA ALA A 643 -16.69 -18.76 -7.49
C ALA A 643 -17.72 -19.32 -6.49
N GLN A 644 -18.76 -18.55 -6.17
CA GLN A 644 -19.83 -19.00 -5.26
C GLN A 644 -20.63 -20.17 -5.84
N SER A 645 -21.02 -20.08 -7.12
CA SER A 645 -21.75 -21.16 -7.80
C SER A 645 -20.85 -22.36 -8.10
N GLY A 646 -19.55 -22.16 -8.31
CA GLY A 646 -18.56 -23.24 -8.40
C GLY A 646 -18.36 -23.98 -7.07
N ALA A 647 -18.31 -23.26 -5.95
CA ALA A 647 -18.23 -23.85 -4.62
C ALA A 647 -19.48 -24.69 -4.30
N ALA A 648 -20.67 -24.15 -4.57
CA ALA A 648 -21.92 -24.87 -4.40
C ALA A 648 -21.99 -26.15 -5.26
N ALA A 649 -21.56 -26.08 -6.53
CA ALA A 649 -21.48 -27.25 -7.40
C ALA A 649 -20.48 -28.30 -6.88
N GLY A 650 -19.36 -27.87 -6.27
CA GLY A 650 -18.41 -28.75 -5.61
C GLY A 650 -19.01 -29.44 -4.38
N ASP A 651 -19.76 -28.72 -3.56
CA ASP A 651 -20.46 -29.26 -2.38
C ASP A 651 -21.54 -30.27 -2.78
N ASP A 652 -22.29 -30.01 -3.86
CA ASP A 652 -23.26 -30.96 -4.40
C ASP A 652 -22.62 -32.31 -4.77
N VAL A 653 -21.39 -32.30 -5.31
CA VAL A 653 -20.62 -33.53 -5.59
C VAL A 653 -20.15 -34.21 -4.31
N ARG A 654 -19.67 -33.46 -3.31
CA ARG A 654 -19.22 -34.01 -2.00
C ARG A 654 -20.36 -34.65 -1.23
N GLU A 655 -21.51 -34.00 -1.23
CA GLU A 655 -22.72 -34.42 -0.54
C GLU A 655 -23.52 -35.48 -1.32
N ARG A 656 -22.99 -35.96 -2.46
CA ARG A 656 -23.61 -36.98 -3.33
C ARG A 656 -25.00 -36.57 -3.83
N ARG A 657 -25.22 -35.26 -4.02
CA ARG A 657 -26.45 -34.69 -4.60
C ARG A 657 -26.45 -34.70 -6.14
N VAL A 658 -25.38 -35.22 -6.74
CA VAL A 658 -25.16 -35.21 -8.20
C VAL A 658 -24.95 -36.62 -8.70
N GLY A 659 -25.91 -37.16 -9.46
CA GLY A 659 -25.79 -38.43 -10.18
C GLY A 659 -25.52 -39.66 -9.31
N GLU A 660 -25.62 -40.85 -9.91
CA GLU A 660 -25.14 -42.08 -9.27
C GLU A 660 -23.68 -42.34 -9.64
N MET A 661 -22.81 -42.51 -8.64
CA MET A 661 -21.40 -42.85 -8.89
C MET A 661 -21.27 -44.23 -9.57
N ALA A 662 -20.24 -44.39 -10.39
CA ALA A 662 -20.01 -45.63 -11.12
C ALA A 662 -19.75 -46.83 -10.18
N GLY A 663 -20.21 -48.01 -10.59
CA GLY A 663 -20.00 -49.27 -9.88
C GLY A 663 -20.94 -49.54 -8.71
N GLU A 664 -20.98 -50.79 -8.25
CA GLU A 664 -21.85 -51.22 -7.15
C GLU A 664 -21.32 -50.75 -5.78
N GLY A 665 -22.20 -50.13 -4.99
CA GLY A 665 -21.96 -49.78 -3.60
C GLY A 665 -21.87 -51.00 -2.66
N ARG A 666 -21.48 -50.75 -1.41
CA ARG A 666 -21.35 -51.81 -0.39
C ARG A 666 -22.71 -52.48 -0.15
N LYS A 667 -22.80 -53.79 -0.35
CA LYS A 667 -23.98 -54.62 -0.01
C LYS A 667 -23.72 -55.35 1.31
N TRP A 668 -24.78 -55.77 2.01
CA TRP A 668 -24.72 -56.37 3.35
C TRP A 668 -23.72 -57.54 3.49
N LEU A 669 -23.42 -58.24 2.39
CA LEU A 669 -22.51 -59.40 2.36
C LEU A 669 -21.28 -59.23 1.44
N ARG A 670 -21.09 -58.07 0.75
CA ARG A 670 -19.95 -57.81 -0.15
C ARG A 670 -19.48 -56.35 -0.11
N GLY A 671 -18.16 -56.14 -0.12
CA GLY A 671 -17.54 -54.82 -0.21
C GLY A 671 -17.89 -54.04 -1.48
N SER A 672 -17.62 -52.74 -1.51
CA SER A 672 -17.79 -51.91 -2.70
C SER A 672 -16.96 -52.45 -3.87
N SER A 673 -17.52 -52.38 -5.09
CA SER A 673 -16.79 -52.80 -6.29
C SER A 673 -15.52 -51.96 -6.52
N PRO A 674 -14.48 -52.48 -7.19
CA PRO A 674 -13.28 -51.70 -7.50
C PRO A 674 -13.57 -50.41 -8.27
N ALA A 675 -14.55 -50.45 -9.19
CA ALA A 675 -15.03 -49.27 -9.91
C ALA A 675 -15.64 -48.22 -8.98
N ARG A 676 -16.39 -48.65 -7.95
CA ARG A 676 -16.97 -47.74 -6.95
C ARG A 676 -15.92 -47.12 -6.04
N GLN A 677 -14.90 -47.88 -5.64
CA GLN A 677 -13.80 -47.37 -4.83
C GLN A 677 -12.98 -46.32 -5.60
N ALA A 678 -12.73 -46.55 -6.90
CA ALA A 678 -12.08 -45.57 -7.76
C ALA A 678 -12.93 -44.30 -7.93
N ALA A 679 -14.24 -44.44 -8.15
CA ALA A 679 -15.16 -43.30 -8.25
C ALA A 679 -15.18 -42.46 -6.96
N GLU A 680 -15.24 -43.11 -5.78
CA GLU A 680 -15.22 -42.42 -4.48
C GLU A 680 -13.87 -41.70 -4.24
N ALA A 681 -12.75 -42.27 -4.68
CA ALA A 681 -11.43 -41.63 -4.57
C ALA A 681 -11.26 -40.40 -5.48
N HIS A 682 -11.95 -40.36 -6.62
CA HIS A 682 -11.90 -39.25 -7.57
C HIS A 682 -12.94 -38.15 -7.31
N ALA A 683 -13.99 -38.42 -6.53
CA ALA A 683 -15.05 -37.45 -6.22
C ALA A 683 -14.54 -36.15 -5.54
N PRO A 684 -13.60 -36.18 -4.57
CA PRO A 684 -13.03 -34.95 -4.00
C PRO A 684 -12.27 -34.10 -5.02
N ARG A 685 -11.61 -34.75 -6.00
CA ARG A 685 -10.89 -34.06 -7.08
C ARG A 685 -11.85 -33.40 -8.07
N LEU A 686 -12.96 -34.06 -8.40
CA LEU A 686 -14.03 -33.46 -9.21
C LEU A 686 -14.66 -32.26 -8.51
N ALA A 687 -14.94 -32.36 -7.20
CA ALA A 687 -15.46 -31.25 -6.41
C ALA A 687 -14.50 -30.05 -6.39
N ALA A 688 -13.20 -30.30 -6.19
CA ALA A 688 -12.18 -29.26 -6.26
C ALA A 688 -12.09 -28.62 -7.66
N ALA A 689 -12.16 -29.41 -8.73
CA ALA A 689 -12.13 -28.91 -10.10
C ALA A 689 -13.33 -27.99 -10.42
N LEU A 690 -14.52 -28.26 -9.87
CA LEU A 690 -15.70 -27.40 -10.01
C LEU A 690 -15.55 -26.06 -9.26
N VAL A 691 -14.94 -26.08 -8.07
CA VAL A 691 -14.60 -24.86 -7.32
C VAL A 691 -13.58 -24.03 -8.09
N ASP A 692 -12.51 -24.67 -8.56
CA ASP A 692 -11.45 -24.04 -9.36
C ASP A 692 -12.01 -23.45 -10.67
N TYR A 693 -12.97 -24.12 -11.30
CA TYR A 693 -13.66 -23.61 -12.49
C TYR A 693 -14.46 -22.34 -12.18
N GLY A 694 -15.19 -22.29 -11.06
CA GLY A 694 -15.89 -21.07 -10.62
C GLY A 694 -14.94 -19.89 -10.37
N MET A 695 -13.80 -20.14 -9.73
CA MET A 695 -12.76 -19.12 -9.54
C MET A 695 -12.15 -18.67 -10.88
N ALA A 696 -11.95 -19.59 -11.82
CA ALA A 696 -11.47 -19.26 -13.16
C ALA A 696 -12.48 -18.43 -13.96
N VAL A 697 -13.78 -18.67 -13.80
CA VAL A 697 -14.84 -17.86 -14.42
C VAL A 697 -14.81 -16.42 -13.91
N ASP A 698 -14.70 -16.21 -12.60
CA ASP A 698 -14.58 -14.85 -12.02
C ASP A 698 -13.32 -14.13 -12.51
N PHE A 699 -12.19 -14.86 -12.56
CA PHE A 699 -10.95 -14.34 -13.09
C PHE A 699 -11.09 -13.90 -14.56
N GLU A 700 -11.62 -14.75 -15.43
CA GLU A 700 -11.76 -14.45 -16.85
C GLU A 700 -12.78 -13.32 -17.09
N ARG A 701 -13.88 -13.29 -16.32
CA ARG A 701 -14.87 -12.20 -16.34
C ARG A 701 -14.20 -10.87 -15.98
N HIS A 702 -13.38 -10.86 -14.93
CA HIS A 702 -12.60 -9.68 -14.56
C HIS A 702 -11.63 -9.24 -15.67
N GLN A 703 -10.91 -10.19 -16.30
CA GLN A 703 -10.02 -9.90 -17.42
C GLN A 703 -10.75 -9.35 -18.65
N ILE A 704 -11.98 -9.81 -18.92
CA ILE A 704 -12.82 -9.31 -20.00
C ILE A 704 -13.24 -7.86 -19.72
N SER A 705 -13.71 -7.58 -18.50
CA SER A 705 -14.09 -6.22 -18.09
C SER A 705 -12.91 -5.25 -18.07
N LEU A 706 -11.73 -5.70 -17.62
CA LEU A 706 -10.52 -4.88 -17.59
C LEU A 706 -10.07 -4.52 -19.02
N ARG A 707 -9.98 -5.51 -19.91
CA ARG A 707 -9.63 -5.29 -21.33
C ARG A 707 -10.63 -4.36 -22.03
N HIS A 708 -11.91 -4.48 -21.72
CA HIS A 708 -12.94 -3.58 -22.26
C HIS A 708 -12.80 -2.14 -21.76
N ARG A 709 -12.48 -1.94 -20.47
CA ARG A 709 -12.20 -0.60 -19.92
C ARG A 709 -10.95 0.04 -20.53
N GLU A 710 -9.91 -0.76 -20.77
CA GLU A 710 -8.73 -0.30 -21.50
C GLU A 710 -9.10 0.09 -22.93
N GLU A 711 -9.96 -0.68 -23.60
CA GLU A 711 -10.47 -0.35 -24.93
C GLU A 711 -11.32 0.93 -24.93
N GLN A 712 -12.23 1.11 -23.97
CA GLN A 712 -12.97 2.35 -23.75
C GLN A 712 -12.03 3.55 -23.55
N ALA A 713 -11.00 3.40 -22.71
CA ALA A 713 -10.00 4.43 -22.48
C ALA A 713 -9.22 4.79 -23.75
N ARG A 714 -8.82 3.79 -24.56
CA ARG A 714 -8.21 4.03 -25.88
C ARG A 714 -9.16 4.77 -26.81
N HIS A 715 -10.44 4.38 -26.85
CA HIS A 715 -11.44 4.96 -27.76
C HIS A 715 -11.81 6.41 -27.44
N ARG A 716 -11.68 6.83 -26.18
CA ARG A 716 -11.86 8.22 -25.75
C ARG A 716 -10.72 9.16 -26.15
N VAL A 717 -9.59 8.63 -26.61
CA VAL A 717 -8.47 9.46 -27.07
C VAL A 717 -8.73 9.94 -28.49
N GLU A 718 -8.85 11.25 -28.66
CA GLU A 718 -8.87 11.89 -29.97
C GLU A 718 -7.44 12.01 -30.53
N VAL A 719 -7.27 11.75 -31.83
CA VAL A 719 -6.02 12.03 -32.53
C VAL A 719 -6.23 13.29 -33.39
N PRO A 720 -5.52 14.40 -33.09
CA PRO A 720 -5.67 15.63 -33.85
C PRO A 720 -5.07 15.50 -35.26
N ARG A 721 -5.55 16.29 -36.22
CA ARG A 721 -4.91 16.39 -37.53
C ARG A 721 -3.63 17.24 -37.41
N PRO A 722 -2.49 16.83 -38.00
CA PRO A 722 -1.29 17.66 -38.00
C PRO A 722 -1.55 18.98 -38.71
N SER A 723 -0.94 20.07 -38.21
CA SER A 723 -0.94 21.38 -38.83
C SER A 723 -0.37 21.33 -40.25
N LYS A 724 -0.62 22.36 -41.06
CA LYS A 724 -0.06 22.44 -42.43
C LYS A 724 1.46 22.47 -42.39
N GLU A 725 2.00 23.14 -41.39
CA GLU A 725 3.42 23.30 -41.11
C GLU A 725 4.05 21.96 -40.70
N LEU A 726 3.41 21.22 -39.77
CA LEU A 726 3.87 19.89 -39.37
C LEU A 726 3.73 18.88 -40.53
N SER A 727 2.66 18.96 -41.32
CA SER A 727 2.44 18.11 -42.49
C SER A 727 3.47 18.36 -43.60
N ALA A 728 3.81 19.62 -43.86
CA ALA A 728 4.87 20.00 -44.81
C ALA A 728 6.24 19.53 -44.31
N LEU A 729 6.51 19.66 -43.01
CA LEU A 729 7.74 19.17 -42.40
C LEU A 729 7.85 17.64 -42.53
N MET A 730 6.80 16.88 -42.23
CA MET A 730 6.76 15.41 -42.36
C MET A 730 6.93 14.91 -43.80
N SER A 731 6.72 15.77 -44.79
CA SER A 731 6.88 15.47 -46.22
C SER A 731 8.28 15.81 -46.78
N GLY A 732 9.14 16.47 -45.99
CA GLY A 732 10.51 16.85 -46.37
C GLY A 732 11.58 15.74 -46.26
N THR A 733 12.85 16.11 -46.46
CA THR A 733 14.00 15.19 -46.31
C THR A 733 14.45 15.05 -44.86
N ASP A 734 14.90 13.85 -44.46
CA ASP A 734 15.05 13.51 -43.05
C ASP A 734 16.12 14.30 -42.24
N GLN A 735 17.07 15.01 -42.87
CA GLN A 735 18.08 15.83 -42.18
C GLN A 735 17.56 17.23 -41.81
N GLU A 736 16.79 17.86 -42.70
CA GLU A 736 16.17 19.17 -42.50
C GLU A 736 15.10 19.13 -41.40
N GLN A 737 14.39 18.00 -41.32
CA GLN A 737 13.30 17.73 -40.38
C GLN A 737 13.75 17.76 -38.92
N VAL A 738 14.84 17.04 -38.58
CA VAL A 738 15.36 16.98 -37.21
C VAL A 738 15.88 18.34 -36.76
N ARG A 739 16.53 19.09 -37.66
CA ARG A 739 17.03 20.43 -37.37
C ARG A 739 15.87 21.39 -37.08
N ARG A 740 14.82 21.40 -37.91
CA ARG A 740 13.64 22.27 -37.68
C ARG A 740 12.82 21.86 -36.46
N LEU A 741 12.58 20.57 -36.22
CA LEU A 741 11.90 20.10 -35.00
C LEU A 741 12.65 20.49 -33.72
N ASN A 742 13.98 20.51 -33.76
CA ASN A 742 14.78 20.97 -32.62
C ASN A 742 14.84 22.50 -32.50
N ALA A 743 14.74 23.22 -33.61
CA ALA A 743 14.78 24.68 -33.65
C ALA A 743 13.43 25.35 -33.33
N GLU A 744 12.30 24.65 -33.57
CA GLU A 744 10.95 25.17 -33.38
C GLU A 744 10.21 24.40 -32.26
N PRO A 745 10.22 24.89 -31.00
CA PRO A 745 9.64 24.19 -29.84
C PRO A 745 8.14 23.93 -29.95
N THR A 746 7.40 24.74 -30.70
CA THR A 746 5.96 24.61 -30.92
C THR A 746 5.63 23.39 -31.79
N LEU A 747 6.31 23.23 -32.92
CA LEU A 747 6.16 22.06 -33.80
C LEU A 747 6.60 20.77 -33.11
N ARG A 748 7.63 20.84 -32.27
CA ARG A 748 8.06 19.69 -31.47
C ARG A 748 6.99 19.23 -30.48
N ARG A 749 6.38 20.18 -29.75
CA ARG A 749 5.28 19.86 -28.83
C ARG A 749 4.07 19.31 -29.57
N GLU A 750 3.74 19.86 -30.74
CA GLU A 750 2.66 19.35 -31.59
C GLU A 750 2.92 17.90 -32.01
N PHE A 751 4.14 17.62 -32.51
CA PHE A 751 4.56 16.29 -32.91
C PHE A 751 4.56 15.28 -31.75
N ASP A 752 5.05 15.66 -30.58
CA ASP A 752 5.07 14.82 -29.38
C ASP A 752 3.64 14.53 -28.88
N THR A 753 2.77 15.54 -28.92
CA THR A 753 1.34 15.40 -28.55
C THR A 753 0.62 14.44 -29.49
N LEU A 754 0.83 14.59 -30.81
CA LEU A 754 0.26 13.72 -31.83
C LEU A 754 0.75 12.27 -31.67
N THR A 755 2.05 12.08 -31.48
CA THR A 755 2.67 10.76 -31.29
C THR A 755 2.16 10.07 -30.02
N LEU A 756 2.00 10.82 -28.93
CA LEU A 756 1.45 10.32 -27.67
C LEU A 756 -0.03 9.93 -27.83
N ALA A 757 -0.83 10.75 -28.51
CA ALA A 757 -2.23 10.46 -28.80
C ALA A 757 -2.37 9.17 -29.62
N MET A 758 -1.55 9.00 -30.67
CA MET A 758 -1.52 7.78 -31.48
C MET A 758 -1.07 6.54 -30.67
N THR A 759 -0.06 6.70 -29.82
CA THR A 759 0.43 5.61 -28.96
C THR A 759 -0.66 5.13 -28.01
N LYS A 760 -1.44 6.05 -27.44
CA LYS A 760 -2.58 5.74 -26.57
C LYS A 760 -3.79 5.21 -27.33
N ARG A 761 -4.02 5.66 -28.57
CA ARG A 761 -5.21 5.31 -29.37
C ARG A 761 -5.11 3.95 -30.06
N LEU A 762 -3.95 3.61 -30.64
CA LEU A 762 -3.78 2.47 -31.53
C LEU A 762 -3.40 1.19 -30.75
N SER A 763 -4.18 0.12 -30.93
CA SER A 763 -3.86 -1.21 -30.39
C SER A 763 -2.67 -1.85 -31.14
N PRO A 764 -2.03 -2.90 -30.60
CA PRO A 764 -0.99 -3.64 -31.31
C PRO A 764 -1.45 -4.16 -32.69
N THR A 765 -2.71 -4.61 -32.78
CA THR A 765 -3.30 -5.09 -34.03
C THR A 765 -3.54 -3.95 -35.01
N ASP A 766 -3.91 -2.76 -34.54
CA ASP A 766 -4.06 -1.58 -35.41
C ASP A 766 -2.72 -1.12 -35.97
N ARG A 767 -1.65 -1.19 -35.17
CA ARG A 767 -0.29 -0.88 -35.62
C ARG A 767 0.21 -1.89 -36.64
N ALA A 768 -0.08 -3.18 -36.43
CA ALA A 768 0.25 -4.22 -37.40
C ALA A 768 -0.49 -4.00 -38.74
N ASP A 769 -1.76 -3.63 -38.69
CA ASP A 769 -2.57 -3.33 -39.87
C ASP A 769 -2.15 -2.04 -40.57
N LEU A 770 -1.75 -1.00 -39.82
CA LEU A 770 -1.18 0.23 -40.37
C LEU A 770 0.11 -0.08 -41.14
N LYS A 771 0.97 -0.93 -40.58
CA LYS A 771 2.20 -1.38 -41.23
C LYS A 771 1.91 -2.21 -42.48
N GLY A 772 0.99 -3.18 -42.37
CA GLY A 772 0.57 -4.08 -43.45
C GLY A 772 -0.28 -3.42 -44.55
N GLY A 773 -0.75 -2.18 -44.35
CA GLY A 773 -1.53 -1.45 -45.35
C GLY A 773 -2.99 -1.87 -45.46
N ASN A 774 -3.58 -2.43 -44.40
CA ASN A 774 -4.97 -2.84 -44.37
C ASN A 774 -5.92 -1.65 -44.13
N VAL A 775 -6.03 -0.78 -45.13
CA VAL A 775 -6.73 0.52 -45.03
C VAL A 775 -8.23 0.34 -44.76
N ALA A 776 -8.86 -0.69 -45.33
CA ALA A 776 -10.29 -0.92 -45.20
C ALA A 776 -10.70 -1.24 -43.75
N ARG A 777 -9.95 -2.12 -43.06
CA ARG A 777 -10.24 -2.51 -41.67
C ARG A 777 -10.03 -1.36 -40.69
N LEU A 778 -8.99 -0.55 -40.90
CA LEU A 778 -8.70 0.62 -40.07
C LEU A 778 -9.75 1.72 -40.28
N GLY A 779 -10.14 1.94 -41.53
CA GLY A 779 -11.22 2.86 -41.89
C GLY A 779 -12.54 2.50 -41.21
N SER A 780 -12.93 1.23 -41.20
CA SER A 780 -14.16 0.78 -40.52
C SER A 780 -14.03 0.83 -39.00
N SER A 781 -12.90 0.39 -38.43
CA SER A 781 -12.68 0.32 -36.97
C SER A 781 -12.73 1.70 -36.32
N PHE A 782 -12.06 2.69 -36.92
CA PHE A 782 -12.04 4.06 -36.44
C PHE A 782 -13.16 4.94 -37.03
N GLY A 783 -13.87 4.44 -38.04
CA GLY A 783 -14.82 5.18 -38.90
C GLY A 783 -14.23 6.48 -39.42
N ILE A 784 -13.09 6.34 -40.08
CA ILE A 784 -12.31 7.41 -40.71
C ILE A 784 -12.13 7.11 -42.20
N THR A 785 -11.89 8.14 -43.00
CA THR A 785 -11.71 8.00 -44.45
C THR A 785 -10.35 7.38 -44.79
N SER A 786 -10.20 6.85 -46.01
CA SER A 786 -8.93 6.28 -46.48
C SER A 786 -7.79 7.33 -46.50
N GLU A 787 -8.11 8.61 -46.70
CA GLU A 787 -7.16 9.73 -46.60
C GLU A 787 -6.66 9.93 -45.15
N GLN A 788 -7.56 9.82 -44.17
CA GLN A 788 -7.20 9.89 -42.75
C GLN A 788 -6.33 8.70 -42.34
N VAL A 789 -6.62 7.49 -42.85
CA VAL A 789 -5.75 6.31 -42.63
C VAL A 789 -4.36 6.51 -43.24
N ALA A 790 -4.28 7.07 -44.46
CA ALA A 790 -3.00 7.37 -45.11
C ALA A 790 -2.18 8.38 -44.31
N THR A 791 -2.84 9.40 -43.76
CA THR A 791 -2.21 10.41 -42.90
C THR A 791 -1.72 9.80 -41.58
N LEU A 792 -2.50 8.93 -40.93
CA LEU A 792 -2.08 8.18 -39.73
C LEU A 792 -0.85 7.31 -39.99
N LYS A 793 -0.81 6.63 -41.13
CA LYS A 793 0.34 5.81 -41.54
C LYS A 793 1.58 6.66 -41.71
N LEU A 794 1.47 7.79 -42.42
CA LEU A 794 2.57 8.72 -42.63
C LEU A 794 3.16 9.19 -41.30
N VAL A 795 2.32 9.59 -40.34
CA VAL A 795 2.79 10.05 -39.02
C VAL A 795 3.49 8.92 -38.25
N GLN A 796 2.93 7.70 -38.25
CA GLN A 796 3.48 6.54 -37.55
C GLN A 796 4.87 6.13 -38.09
N ASP A 797 5.02 6.10 -39.41
CA ASP A 797 6.27 5.73 -40.07
C ASP A 797 7.37 6.76 -39.75
N ARG A 798 7.01 8.05 -39.70
CA ARG A 798 7.93 9.16 -39.38
C ARG A 798 8.31 9.21 -37.90
N ALA A 799 7.38 8.96 -36.99
CA ALA A 799 7.66 8.83 -35.56
C ALA A 799 8.64 7.69 -35.27
N SER A 800 8.46 6.54 -35.94
CA SER A 800 9.35 5.39 -35.81
C SER A 800 10.77 5.71 -36.31
N ALA A 801 10.90 6.41 -37.45
CA ALA A 801 12.20 6.81 -38.00
C ALA A 801 12.98 7.82 -37.14
N LEU A 802 12.28 8.72 -36.44
CA LEU A 802 12.88 9.68 -35.50
C LEU A 802 13.34 9.01 -34.20
N GLN A 803 12.56 8.08 -33.65
CA GLN A 803 12.93 7.31 -32.46
C GLN A 803 14.16 6.42 -32.70
N ASP A 804 14.23 5.73 -33.84
CA ASP A 804 15.38 4.90 -34.22
C ASP A 804 16.69 5.69 -34.35
N ARG A 805 16.63 6.98 -34.69
CA ARG A 805 17.81 7.85 -34.80
C ARG A 805 18.27 8.41 -33.47
N SER A 806 17.34 8.76 -32.59
CA SER A 806 17.65 9.11 -31.20
C SER A 806 18.44 7.97 -30.53
N LEU A 807 17.97 6.73 -30.68
CA LEU A 807 18.65 5.53 -30.17
C LEU A 807 20.05 5.31 -30.78
N ARG A 808 20.27 5.65 -32.06
CA ARG A 808 21.59 5.57 -32.71
C ARG A 808 22.55 6.69 -32.25
N GLN A 809 22.05 7.89 -31.99
CA GLN A 809 22.87 8.98 -31.44
C GLN A 809 23.32 8.68 -30.00
N THR A 810 22.46 8.10 -29.16
CA THR A 810 22.83 7.69 -27.80
C THR A 810 23.88 6.57 -27.80
N ARG A 811 23.84 5.65 -28.77
CA ARG A 811 24.89 4.64 -28.96
C ARG A 811 26.24 5.22 -29.40
N ASN A 812 26.26 6.31 -30.17
CA ASN A 812 27.49 6.98 -30.58
C ASN A 812 28.13 7.81 -29.46
N VAL A 813 27.34 8.31 -28.49
CA VAL A 813 27.88 9.01 -27.30
C VAL A 813 28.60 8.05 -26.36
N VAL A 814 28.21 6.78 -26.31
CA VAL A 814 28.87 5.72 -25.51
C VAL A 814 30.23 5.28 -26.10
N ASN A 815 30.53 5.60 -27.37
CA ASN A 815 31.76 5.16 -28.05
C ASN A 815 32.82 6.27 -28.23
N THR A 816 32.78 7.34 -27.44
CA THR A 816 33.86 8.35 -27.46
C THR A 816 34.95 7.95 -26.44
N PRO A 817 36.23 7.76 -26.84
CA PRO A 817 37.28 7.35 -25.92
C PRO A 817 37.61 8.47 -24.92
N GLN A 818 37.71 8.08 -23.64
CA GLN A 818 38.15 8.94 -22.54
C GLN A 818 39.47 9.64 -22.88
N LEU A 819 39.44 10.97 -22.96
CA LEU A 819 40.63 11.80 -23.04
C LEU A 819 41.09 12.17 -21.62
N GLY A 820 42.18 11.55 -21.21
CA GLY A 820 43.36 12.23 -20.66
C GLY A 820 43.25 12.88 -19.28
N ILE A 821 43.75 12.16 -18.28
CA ILE A 821 44.31 12.69 -17.03
C ILE A 821 45.31 13.81 -17.32
N ARG A 822 45.24 14.92 -16.57
CA ARG A 822 46.44 15.68 -16.18
C ARG A 822 46.33 16.22 -14.74
N ARG A 823 47.18 15.59 -13.90
CA ARG A 823 47.85 15.99 -12.64
C ARG A 823 47.08 16.77 -11.60
#